data_AF-A0A673VNQ1-F1
#
_entry.id   AF-A0A673VNQ1-F1
#
_cell.length_a   1.000
_cell.length_b   1.000
_cell.length_c   1.000
_cell.angle_alpha   90.00
_cell.angle_beta   90.00
_cell.angle_gamma   90.00
#
_symmetry.space_group_name_H-M   'P 1'
#
loop_
_entity.id
_entity.type
_entity.pdbx_description
1 polymer ?
#
loop_
_entity_poly.entity_id
_entity_poly.type
_entity_poly.pdbx_seq_one_letter_code
_entity_poly.pdbx_strand_id
1 'polypeptide(L)'
;MAGQQFQYDDSGNTFFYFLTSFVGLIVIPATYYLWPRDQNAEQLRLKSLRKVHGRCLWYRLRLMKAQQSIIPTLKKAALLFGWAVFLLLAYKVSKLDREYQEYNPYEVLGLDQGASVSEIKKQYRLLSLKFHPDKGGDEDLFMRIAKAHSALTNDESRQNWETYGNPDGPRATSFGIALPAWIVDSKNSMLVCIFPVRFYPPVGTWWYRSIRYSGDQILINTTQLFMHFMYKTPNMNMKRLSMVLTAAFEFDPRSNKEATIRPTDNIQVPQLIRELGNINVKKKEPPFCYPYSLKARVLVMAHLARMEVSDDIEEDQRFVVRKSPALLQEMVNVGCQLTMMANSRGGFHAPRLVSIENCMKLTQMIVQGLQESKSPLLQLPHFEEEHLRYCVSKKYKVRSLQDLVSLKDSDRRSMLRFLGEEKYDEVMAVLASFPSITMDTKLQVLDDEDSNNITAGSIVTVTVTLTRKRMAVREGWRNGGKTKAKVWQNKTKAAKKTKQSKKKKLTKKKPLPLPAAKAKQANGSASGSEVVAVAKEDEEDGSDKGSESEEGEGNKDSPSERDEESDKQSDTEQDEIAGDDEEEWEALQQSIQRRERALLETKSKVTHPVYSLYYPEEKHEWWWLYIADRKDQTLVSMPYHVCTLKDTEEVELKFPAPSKTGNYQYSVILRSDSYLGLDQIRPLKVRYYVRTAPRQEKPHSHFPSKERRHKKQKYS
;
A
#
# COMPACT_ATOMS: atom_id res chain seq x y z
N MET A 1 11.30 40.09 -29.68
CA MET A 1 12.15 39.70 -28.54
C MET A 1 13.51 39.20 -29.06
N ALA A 2 14.32 40.10 -29.62
CA ALA A 2 15.68 39.78 -30.08
C ALA A 2 16.59 40.94 -29.64
N GLY A 3 17.84 40.65 -29.26
CA GLY A 3 18.81 41.68 -28.86
C GLY A 3 18.84 42.07 -27.38
N GLN A 4 18.17 41.36 -26.46
CA GLN A 4 18.48 41.47 -25.03
C GLN A 4 19.80 40.74 -24.76
N GLN A 5 20.88 41.50 -24.62
CA GLN A 5 22.21 40.98 -24.30
C GLN A 5 22.31 40.75 -22.79
N PHE A 6 22.07 39.50 -22.37
CA PHE A 6 22.18 39.09 -20.98
C PHE A 6 23.61 39.26 -20.47
N GLN A 7 23.78 39.94 -19.34
CA GLN A 7 25.06 40.04 -18.65
C GLN A 7 25.22 38.83 -17.71
N TYR A 8 26.35 38.14 -17.79
CA TYR A 8 26.66 37.00 -16.92
C TYR A 8 27.30 37.48 -15.61
N ASP A 9 27.33 36.60 -14.61
CA ASP A 9 27.92 36.93 -13.32
C ASP A 9 29.46 36.79 -13.37
N ASP A 10 30.12 37.86 -13.77
CA ASP A 10 31.59 37.97 -13.79
C ASP A 10 32.20 37.89 -12.39
N SER A 11 31.45 38.30 -11.35
CA SER A 11 31.88 38.22 -9.94
C SER A 11 31.74 36.81 -9.35
N GLY A 12 30.79 36.01 -9.87
CA GLY A 12 30.34 34.74 -9.30
C GLY A 12 29.48 34.87 -8.03
N ASN A 13 29.28 36.08 -7.49
CA ASN A 13 28.60 36.28 -6.22
C ASN A 13 27.12 35.88 -6.27
N THR A 14 26.41 36.30 -7.32
CA THR A 14 25.00 36.01 -7.56
C THR A 14 24.77 34.51 -7.79
N PHE A 15 25.70 33.86 -8.51
CA PHE A 15 25.70 32.41 -8.69
C PHE A 15 25.79 31.65 -7.36
N PHE A 16 26.61 32.09 -6.41
CA PHE A 16 26.68 31.42 -5.11
C PHE A 16 25.37 31.55 -4.30
N TYR A 17 24.65 32.68 -4.36
CA TYR A 17 23.31 32.79 -3.77
C TYR A 17 22.30 31.83 -4.43
N PHE A 18 22.28 31.78 -5.77
CA PHE A 18 21.41 30.87 -6.53
C PHE A 18 21.71 29.39 -6.23
N LEU A 19 22.98 29.00 -6.28
CA LEU A 19 23.43 27.63 -6.05
C LEU A 19 23.16 27.18 -4.60
N THR A 20 23.40 28.04 -3.61
CA THR A 20 23.08 27.75 -2.20
C THR A 20 21.58 27.50 -2.02
N SER A 21 20.74 28.33 -2.64
CA SER A 21 19.27 28.20 -2.59
C SER A 21 18.80 26.91 -3.25
N PHE A 22 19.33 26.57 -4.43
CA PHE A 22 18.99 25.33 -5.15
C PHE A 22 19.43 24.07 -4.38
N VAL A 23 20.64 24.06 -3.82
CA VAL A 23 21.12 22.95 -2.97
C VAL A 23 20.26 22.84 -1.70
N GLY A 24 19.87 23.95 -1.07
CA GLY A 24 18.96 23.95 0.08
C GLY A 24 17.59 23.36 -0.24
N LEU A 25 17.01 23.75 -1.38
CA LEU A 25 15.71 23.25 -1.87
C LEU A 25 15.72 21.74 -2.14
N ILE A 26 16.86 21.16 -2.50
CA ILE A 26 17.02 19.70 -2.64
C ILE A 26 17.29 19.06 -1.27
N VAL A 27 18.30 19.52 -0.54
CA VAL A 27 18.81 18.86 0.68
C VAL A 27 17.76 18.88 1.79
N ILE A 28 17.04 19.97 2.01
CA ILE A 28 16.11 20.07 3.15
C ILE A 28 14.95 19.06 2.99
N PRO A 29 14.16 19.03 1.89
CA PRO A 29 13.16 17.98 1.66
C PRO A 29 13.77 16.57 1.56
N ALA A 30 14.94 16.42 0.92
CA ALA A 30 15.59 15.12 0.83
C ALA A 30 15.94 14.56 2.22
N THR A 31 16.30 15.39 3.20
CA THR A 31 16.50 14.92 4.58
C THR A 31 15.19 14.44 5.19
N TYR A 32 14.09 15.19 5.07
CA TYR A 32 12.78 14.78 5.60
C TYR A 32 12.32 13.41 5.07
N TYR A 33 12.52 13.13 3.77
CA TYR A 33 12.10 11.86 3.15
C TYR A 33 13.13 10.71 3.26
N LEU A 34 14.43 11.00 3.35
CA LEU A 34 15.50 9.99 3.36
C LEU A 34 16.17 9.77 4.73
N TRP A 35 15.82 10.56 5.76
CA TRP A 35 16.30 10.32 7.12
C TRP A 35 15.86 8.92 7.62
N PRO A 36 16.69 8.19 8.38
CA PRO A 36 16.33 6.87 8.87
C PRO A 36 15.07 6.90 9.75
N ARG A 37 13.95 6.42 9.20
CA ARG A 37 12.72 6.17 9.97
C ARG A 37 12.96 4.99 10.92
N ASP A 38 12.22 4.99 12.04
CA ASP A 38 12.67 4.37 13.29
C ASP A 38 12.99 2.86 13.20
N GLN A 39 14.28 2.52 13.18
CA GLN A 39 14.75 1.13 13.13
C GLN A 39 14.36 0.34 14.39
N ASN A 40 14.09 1.02 15.51
CA ASN A 40 13.65 0.37 16.74
C ASN A 40 12.24 -0.20 16.58
N ALA A 41 11.38 0.43 15.78
CA ALA A 41 10.03 -0.05 15.50
C ALA A 41 10.04 -1.36 14.69
N GLU A 42 10.95 -1.51 13.70
CA GLU A 42 11.14 -2.77 12.99
C GLU A 42 11.67 -3.86 13.92
N GLN A 43 12.66 -3.54 14.77
CA GLN A 43 13.15 -4.50 15.77
C GLN A 43 12.07 -4.91 16.78
N LEU A 44 11.18 -4.00 17.18
CA LEU A 44 10.05 -4.29 18.06
C LEU A 44 9.03 -5.21 17.37
N ARG A 45 8.74 -4.97 16.09
CA ARG A 45 7.90 -5.83 15.21
C ARG A 45 8.51 -7.23 15.07
N LEU A 46 9.82 -7.34 14.84
CA LEU A 46 10.51 -8.64 14.75
C LEU A 46 10.62 -9.37 16.10
N LYS A 47 10.57 -8.65 17.23
CA LYS A 47 10.45 -9.25 18.58
C LYS A 47 9.04 -9.80 18.82
N SER A 48 7.97 -9.06 18.46
CA SER A 48 6.60 -9.53 18.66
C SER A 48 6.23 -10.70 17.73
N LEU A 49 6.70 -10.68 16.47
CA LEU A 49 6.47 -11.77 15.51
C LEU A 49 7.10 -13.10 15.95
N ARG A 50 8.13 -13.09 16.79
CA ARG A 50 8.90 -14.29 17.19
C ARG A 50 8.03 -15.44 17.70
N LYS A 51 7.02 -15.16 18.54
CA LYS A 51 6.18 -16.21 19.16
C LYS A 51 5.36 -17.00 18.14
N VAL A 52 5.04 -16.40 16.99
CA VAL A 52 4.23 -17.04 15.94
C VAL A 52 5.10 -17.49 14.77
N HIS A 53 6.03 -16.64 14.32
CA HIS A 53 6.81 -16.84 13.09
C HIS A 53 8.27 -17.29 13.34
N GLY A 54 8.65 -17.62 14.58
CA GLY A 54 10.04 -17.96 14.94
C GLY A 54 10.65 -19.13 14.14
N ARG A 55 9.81 -20.07 13.67
CA ARG A 55 10.20 -21.23 12.85
C ARG A 55 10.25 -20.92 11.34
N CYS A 56 9.71 -19.79 10.87
CA CYS A 56 9.60 -19.47 9.44
C CYS A 56 10.98 -19.22 8.81
N LEU A 57 11.21 -19.76 7.60
CA LEU A 57 12.44 -19.58 6.84
C LEU A 57 12.75 -18.09 6.63
N TRP A 58 11.78 -17.30 6.17
CA TRP A 58 11.92 -15.84 6.08
C TRP A 58 12.39 -15.19 7.39
N TYR A 59 11.82 -15.55 8.55
CA TYR A 59 12.18 -14.93 9.83
C TYR A 59 13.63 -15.23 10.20
N ARG A 60 14.08 -16.48 10.01
CA ARG A 60 15.49 -16.89 10.18
C ARG A 60 16.41 -16.13 9.22
N LEU A 61 16.05 -16.05 7.94
CA LEU A 61 16.81 -15.32 6.93
C LEU A 61 16.85 -13.81 7.20
N ARG A 62 15.77 -13.19 7.70
CA ARG A 62 15.72 -11.77 8.06
C ARG A 62 16.60 -11.45 9.26
N LEU A 63 16.70 -12.37 10.23
CA LEU A 63 17.63 -12.25 11.36
C LEU A 63 19.10 -12.42 10.92
N MET A 64 19.40 -13.35 10.01
CA MET A 64 20.75 -13.52 9.44
C MET A 64 21.15 -12.33 8.54
N LYS A 65 20.22 -11.80 7.76
CA LYS A 65 20.40 -10.67 6.82
C LYS A 65 20.31 -9.30 7.53
N ALA A 66 20.50 -9.25 8.85
CA ALA A 66 20.40 -8.06 9.67
C ALA A 66 21.59 -7.09 9.46
N GLN A 67 21.47 -6.29 8.39
CA GLN A 67 22.13 -4.99 8.22
C GLN A 67 23.62 -4.96 7.84
N GLN A 68 23.94 -5.52 6.67
CA GLN A 68 25.11 -5.12 5.86
C GLN A 68 24.74 -4.55 4.48
N SER A 69 23.56 -3.95 4.33
CA SER A 69 23.27 -3.16 3.12
C SER A 69 24.03 -1.84 3.17
N ILE A 70 24.83 -1.56 2.13
CA ILE A 70 25.56 -0.29 1.98
C ILE A 70 24.59 0.85 1.60
N ILE A 71 23.39 0.55 1.11
CA ILE A 71 22.38 1.55 0.70
C ILE A 71 22.01 2.55 1.83
N PRO A 72 21.67 2.16 3.07
CA PRO A 72 21.41 3.11 4.16
C PRO A 72 22.63 3.92 4.59
N THR A 73 23.86 3.38 4.52
CA THR A 73 25.07 4.17 4.82
C THR A 73 25.42 5.13 3.68
N LEU A 74 25.23 4.72 2.43
CA LEU A 74 25.35 5.57 1.24
C LEU A 74 24.32 6.71 1.24
N LYS A 75 23.06 6.45 1.60
CA LYS A 75 22.03 7.49 1.77
C LYS A 75 22.43 8.50 2.86
N LYS A 76 22.92 8.03 4.01
CA LYS A 76 23.47 8.91 5.07
C LYS A 76 24.66 9.72 4.56
N ALA A 77 25.62 9.09 3.87
CA ALA A 77 26.80 9.76 3.33
C ALA A 77 26.44 10.82 2.27
N ALA A 78 25.49 10.53 1.38
CA ALA A 78 25.00 11.49 0.39
C ALA A 78 24.28 12.68 1.02
N LEU A 79 23.45 12.46 2.06
CA LEU A 79 22.83 13.54 2.83
C LEU A 79 23.88 14.39 3.58
N LEU A 80 24.87 13.75 4.22
CA LEU A 80 25.96 14.44 4.92
C LEU A 80 26.84 15.23 3.96
N PHE A 81 27.13 14.70 2.77
CA PHE A 81 27.82 15.42 1.69
C PHE A 81 26.99 16.61 1.18
N GLY A 82 25.68 16.43 0.97
CA GLY A 82 24.76 17.51 0.62
C GLY A 82 24.74 18.63 1.65
N TRP A 83 24.70 18.30 2.94
CA TRP A 83 24.85 19.27 4.04
C TRP A 83 26.23 19.93 4.07
N ALA A 84 27.31 19.18 3.86
CA ALA A 84 28.66 19.74 3.84
C ALA A 84 28.83 20.74 2.68
N VAL A 85 28.31 20.42 1.50
CA VAL A 85 28.27 21.34 0.34
C VAL A 85 27.39 22.55 0.64
N PHE A 86 26.19 22.37 1.19
CA PHE A 86 25.29 23.47 1.57
C PHE A 86 25.94 24.43 2.59
N LEU A 87 26.59 23.90 3.63
CA LEU A 87 27.27 24.69 4.66
C LEU A 87 28.53 25.37 4.13
N LEU A 88 29.29 24.73 3.23
CA LEU A 88 30.44 25.33 2.57
C LEU A 88 30.02 26.49 1.66
N LEU A 89 28.94 26.30 0.88
CA LEU A 89 28.36 27.33 0.03
C LEU A 89 27.79 28.49 0.87
N ALA A 90 27.04 28.21 1.94
CA ALA A 90 26.54 29.23 2.86
C ALA A 90 27.69 30.00 3.56
N TYR A 91 28.77 29.32 3.95
CA TYR A 91 29.97 29.97 4.48
C TYR A 91 30.67 30.86 3.44
N LYS A 92 30.78 30.39 2.19
CA LYS A 92 31.28 31.20 1.07
C LYS A 92 30.41 32.44 0.85
N VAL A 93 29.10 32.29 0.77
CA VAL A 93 28.12 33.38 0.68
C VAL A 93 28.25 34.36 1.84
N SER A 94 28.45 33.89 3.07
CA SER A 94 28.66 34.75 4.25
C SER A 94 29.97 35.56 4.25
N LYS A 95 30.86 35.29 3.28
CA LYS A 95 32.12 36.00 3.03
C LYS A 95 32.16 36.70 1.68
N LEU A 96 31.00 36.90 1.04
CA LEU A 96 30.89 37.80 -0.12
C LEU A 96 30.54 39.18 0.40
N ASP A 97 31.42 40.14 0.16
CA ASP A 97 31.18 41.52 0.57
C ASP A 97 29.96 42.10 -0.16
N ARG A 98 29.12 42.84 0.58
CA ARG A 98 27.92 43.46 0.03
C ARG A 98 28.30 44.77 -0.66
N GLU A 99 28.90 44.67 -1.84
CA GLU A 99 29.15 45.79 -2.75
C GLU A 99 27.84 46.36 -3.35
N TYR A 100 27.00 46.87 -2.48
CA TYR A 100 25.81 47.66 -2.81
C TYR A 100 25.74 48.84 -1.84
N GLN A 101 26.74 49.74 -1.95
CA GLN A 101 26.60 51.10 -1.43
C GLN A 101 25.72 51.88 -2.39
N GLU A 102 24.56 52.31 -1.91
CA GLU A 102 23.68 53.22 -2.63
C GLU A 102 24.40 54.57 -2.77
N TYR A 103 24.64 55.02 -4.00
CA TYR A 103 25.54 56.14 -4.29
C TYR A 103 24.86 57.49 -4.00
N ASN A 104 24.68 57.84 -2.73
CA ASN A 104 24.11 59.14 -2.34
C ASN A 104 25.17 60.27 -2.44
N PRO A 105 25.05 61.21 -3.39
CA PRO A 105 26.04 62.29 -3.55
C PRO A 105 26.03 63.31 -2.40
N TYR A 106 24.92 63.43 -1.66
CA TYR A 106 24.86 64.29 -0.47
C TYR A 106 25.71 63.73 0.68
N GLU A 107 25.64 62.41 0.92
CA GLU A 107 26.48 61.72 1.91
C GLU A 107 27.97 61.78 1.54
N VAL A 108 28.31 61.62 0.27
CA VAL A 108 29.71 61.72 -0.23
C VAL A 108 30.31 63.12 0.00
N LEU A 109 29.48 64.17 0.05
CA LEU A 109 29.91 65.55 0.38
C LEU A 109 29.70 65.91 1.87
N GLY A 110 29.13 65.03 2.69
CA GLY A 110 28.80 65.31 4.09
C GLY A 110 27.78 66.43 4.27
N LEU A 111 26.75 66.47 3.41
CA LEU A 111 25.69 67.48 3.39
C LEU A 111 24.30 66.85 3.56
N ASP A 112 23.36 67.61 4.12
CA ASP A 112 21.95 67.22 4.16
C ASP A 112 21.28 67.33 2.78
N GLN A 113 20.28 66.47 2.56
CA GLN A 113 19.47 66.47 1.34
C GLN A 113 18.72 67.81 1.22
N GLY A 114 18.97 68.56 0.15
CA GLY A 114 18.42 69.90 -0.08
C GLY A 114 19.40 71.06 0.09
N ALA A 115 20.66 70.81 0.47
CA ALA A 115 21.71 71.84 0.57
C ALA A 115 21.80 72.74 -0.69
N SER A 116 22.13 74.02 -0.49
CA SER A 116 22.23 74.98 -1.58
C SER A 116 23.47 74.74 -2.44
N VAL A 117 23.41 75.15 -3.71
CA VAL A 117 24.54 75.08 -4.65
C VAL A 117 25.76 75.88 -4.11
N SER A 118 25.55 76.87 -3.25
CA SER A 118 26.62 77.61 -2.58
C SER A 118 27.37 76.77 -1.52
N GLU A 119 26.64 75.95 -0.77
CA GLU A 119 27.18 75.06 0.27
C GLU A 119 27.84 73.83 -0.35
N ILE A 120 27.24 73.26 -1.40
CA ILE A 120 27.80 72.17 -2.21
C ILE A 120 29.17 72.59 -2.77
N LYS A 121 29.28 73.78 -3.39
CA LYS A 121 30.56 74.31 -3.88
C LYS A 121 31.57 74.60 -2.76
N LYS A 122 31.09 75.06 -1.59
CA LYS A 122 31.94 75.32 -0.42
C LYS A 122 32.51 74.03 0.18
N GLN A 123 31.70 72.99 0.38
CA GLN A 123 32.19 71.69 0.87
C GLN A 123 33.05 70.99 -0.16
N TYR A 124 32.68 70.99 -1.45
CA TYR A 124 33.54 70.45 -2.49
C TYR A 124 34.93 71.11 -2.48
N ARG A 125 35.02 72.45 -2.33
CA ARG A 125 36.31 73.14 -2.21
C ARG A 125 37.12 72.71 -0.98
N LEU A 126 36.47 72.45 0.16
CA LEU A 126 37.14 71.97 1.39
C LEU A 126 37.61 70.51 1.24
N LEU A 127 36.78 69.64 0.70
CA LEU A 127 37.06 68.22 0.52
C LEU A 127 38.10 67.99 -0.58
N SER A 128 37.98 68.64 -1.74
CA SER A 128 38.98 68.57 -2.82
C SER A 128 40.36 69.11 -2.40
N LEU A 129 40.43 70.14 -1.55
CA LEU A 129 41.70 70.62 -0.99
C LEU A 129 42.33 69.63 0.01
N LYS A 130 41.52 68.81 0.69
CA LYS A 130 41.92 67.81 1.68
C LYS A 130 42.32 66.47 1.04
N PHE A 131 41.66 66.08 -0.04
CA PHE A 131 41.84 64.77 -0.70
C PHE A 131 42.50 64.89 -2.09
N HIS A 132 43.14 66.02 -2.42
CA HIS A 132 43.84 66.18 -3.71
C HIS A 132 44.97 65.15 -3.87
N PRO A 133 45.10 64.46 -5.02
CA PRO A 133 46.14 63.45 -5.23
C PRO A 133 47.55 64.02 -5.02
N ASP A 134 47.86 65.19 -5.59
CA ASP A 134 49.14 65.91 -5.43
C ASP A 134 49.52 66.25 -3.97
N LYS A 135 48.59 66.08 -3.01
CA LYS A 135 48.80 66.33 -1.58
C LYS A 135 48.80 65.04 -0.73
N GLY A 136 48.87 63.88 -1.37
CA GLY A 136 48.77 62.58 -0.70
C GLY A 136 47.33 62.19 -0.32
N GLY A 137 46.34 62.75 -1.02
CA GLY A 137 44.95 62.32 -0.92
C GLY A 137 44.68 61.03 -1.70
N ASP A 138 43.62 60.33 -1.31
CA ASP A 138 43.12 59.14 -1.98
C ASP A 138 42.37 59.53 -3.28
N GLU A 139 42.87 59.04 -4.41
CA GLU A 139 42.36 59.33 -5.76
C GLU A 139 40.93 58.80 -5.97
N ASP A 140 40.58 57.63 -5.42
CA ASP A 140 39.24 57.06 -5.52
C ASP A 140 38.23 57.90 -4.74
N LEU A 141 38.60 58.38 -3.55
CA LEU A 141 37.77 59.31 -2.79
C LEU A 141 37.65 60.67 -3.49
N PHE A 142 38.75 61.20 -4.04
CA PHE A 142 38.72 62.44 -4.82
C PHE A 142 37.77 62.35 -6.03
N MET A 143 37.83 61.25 -6.77
CA MET A 143 36.95 61.00 -7.92
C MET A 143 35.48 60.85 -7.52
N ARG A 144 35.18 60.18 -6.39
CA ARG A 144 33.82 60.10 -5.82
C ARG A 144 33.31 61.49 -5.42
N ILE A 145 34.14 62.31 -4.76
CA ILE A 145 33.83 63.68 -4.33
C ILE A 145 33.59 64.59 -5.56
N ALA A 146 34.39 64.46 -6.61
CA ALA A 146 34.21 65.18 -7.86
C ALA A 146 32.91 64.78 -8.59
N LYS A 147 32.60 63.48 -8.67
CA LYS A 147 31.33 62.99 -9.25
C LYS A 147 30.12 63.43 -8.42
N ALA A 148 30.22 63.50 -7.09
CA ALA A 148 29.14 63.97 -6.23
C ALA A 148 28.88 65.47 -6.39
N HIS A 149 29.95 66.27 -6.53
CA HIS A 149 29.83 67.69 -6.82
C HIS A 149 29.25 67.96 -8.21
N SER A 150 29.66 67.24 -9.26
CA SER A 150 29.07 67.43 -10.61
C SER A 150 27.58 67.03 -10.63
N ALA A 151 27.24 65.89 -10.03
CA ALA A 151 25.86 65.41 -9.89
C ALA A 151 24.91 66.45 -9.26
N LEU A 152 25.37 67.19 -8.26
CA LEU A 152 24.56 68.17 -7.49
C LEU A 152 24.72 69.63 -7.94
N THR A 153 25.61 69.92 -8.90
CA THR A 153 25.88 71.28 -9.41
C THR A 153 25.24 71.57 -10.76
N ASN A 154 24.94 70.55 -11.57
CA ASN A 154 24.11 70.70 -12.76
C ASN A 154 22.64 70.41 -12.40
N ASP A 155 21.74 71.33 -12.75
CA ASP A 155 20.32 71.24 -12.41
C ASP A 155 19.65 70.02 -13.07
N GLU A 156 20.07 69.61 -14.26
CA GLU A 156 19.57 68.42 -14.95
C GLU A 156 19.96 67.12 -14.20
N SER A 157 21.23 66.97 -13.81
CA SER A 157 21.67 65.78 -13.05
C SER A 157 21.11 65.77 -11.63
N ARG A 158 20.84 66.95 -11.05
CA ARG A 158 20.16 67.09 -9.76
C ARG A 158 18.70 66.67 -9.85
N GLN A 159 17.94 67.12 -10.86
CA GLN A 159 16.57 66.68 -11.10
C GLN A 159 16.51 65.18 -11.44
N ASN A 160 17.47 64.65 -12.19
CA ASN A 160 17.59 63.22 -12.43
C ASN A 160 17.86 62.43 -11.13
N TRP A 161 18.72 62.94 -10.24
CA TRP A 161 18.91 62.35 -8.92
C TRP A 161 17.62 62.37 -8.09
N GLU A 162 16.94 63.52 -8.02
CA GLU A 162 15.71 63.72 -7.23
C GLU A 162 14.50 62.94 -7.81
N THR A 163 14.50 62.61 -9.10
CA THR A 163 13.42 61.86 -9.77
C THR A 163 13.67 60.35 -9.86
N TYR A 164 14.93 59.93 -10.05
CA TYR A 164 15.29 58.54 -10.39
C TYR A 164 16.32 57.89 -9.45
N GLY A 165 16.82 58.60 -8.44
CA GLY A 165 17.87 58.09 -7.54
C GLY A 165 19.22 57.86 -8.25
N ASN A 166 19.48 58.55 -9.37
CA ASN A 166 20.72 58.45 -10.12
C ASN A 166 20.98 59.74 -10.93
N PRO A 167 22.19 60.33 -10.91
CA PRO A 167 22.40 61.63 -11.54
C PRO A 167 22.51 61.52 -13.07
N ASP A 168 22.81 60.33 -13.59
CA ASP A 168 22.89 60.01 -15.01
C ASP A 168 21.49 59.66 -15.62
N GLY A 169 20.40 59.89 -14.89
CA GLY A 169 19.03 59.66 -15.35
C GLY A 169 18.51 58.22 -15.16
N PRO A 170 17.38 57.87 -15.79
CA PRO A 170 16.71 56.58 -15.61
C PRO A 170 17.55 55.43 -16.16
N ARG A 171 18.07 54.58 -15.27
CA ARG A 171 18.89 53.42 -15.63
C ARG A 171 18.08 52.38 -16.41
N ALA A 172 18.59 51.93 -17.55
CA ALA A 172 18.03 50.79 -18.26
C ALA A 172 18.14 49.51 -17.41
N THR A 173 17.08 48.69 -17.42
CA THR A 173 17.04 47.43 -16.65
C THR A 173 17.89 46.34 -17.32
N SER A 174 19.15 46.23 -16.91
CA SER A 174 20.04 45.16 -17.35
C SER A 174 19.61 43.81 -16.74
N PHE A 175 19.14 42.90 -17.60
CA PHE A 175 18.79 41.54 -17.20
C PHE A 175 20.07 40.69 -17.05
N GLY A 176 20.57 40.60 -15.81
CA GLY A 176 21.67 39.71 -15.45
C GLY A 176 21.21 38.25 -15.29
N ILE A 177 22.03 37.30 -15.76
CA ILE A 177 21.85 35.86 -15.48
C ILE A 177 22.86 35.46 -14.40
N ALA A 178 22.37 34.84 -13.33
CA ALA A 178 23.18 34.32 -12.20
C ALA A 178 24.03 33.08 -12.54
N LEU A 179 24.49 32.94 -13.78
CA LEU A 179 25.45 31.92 -14.23
C LEU A 179 26.83 32.59 -14.41
N PRO A 180 27.93 31.97 -13.93
CA PRO A 180 29.26 32.55 -14.10
C PRO A 180 29.68 32.60 -15.57
N ALA A 181 30.30 33.70 -15.98
CA ALA A 181 30.77 33.89 -17.35
C ALA A 181 31.73 32.79 -17.84
N TRP A 182 32.55 32.21 -16.94
CA TRP A 182 33.50 31.14 -17.28
C TRP A 182 32.83 29.84 -17.78
N ILE A 183 31.54 29.61 -17.49
CA ILE A 183 30.80 28.46 -18.04
C ILE A 183 30.47 28.67 -19.53
N VAL A 184 30.31 29.94 -19.93
CA VAL A 184 29.87 30.36 -21.27
C VAL A 184 31.04 30.79 -22.16
N ASP A 185 32.23 31.09 -21.59
CA ASP A 185 33.46 31.34 -22.37
C ASP A 185 33.71 30.21 -23.38
N SER A 186 34.06 30.63 -24.59
CA SER A 186 34.43 29.83 -25.76
C SER A 186 35.21 28.56 -25.42
N LYS A 187 36.22 28.66 -24.54
CA LYS A 187 37.09 27.57 -24.08
C LYS A 187 36.34 26.40 -23.43
N ASN A 188 35.28 26.69 -22.70
CA ASN A 188 34.49 25.70 -21.94
C ASN A 188 33.18 25.31 -22.64
N SER A 189 32.68 26.14 -23.55
CA SER A 189 31.42 25.93 -24.31
C SER A 189 31.26 24.51 -24.87
N MET A 190 32.32 23.94 -25.46
CA MET A 190 32.32 22.59 -26.04
C MET A 190 32.03 21.50 -25.00
N LEU A 191 32.54 21.64 -23.76
CA LEU A 191 32.32 20.67 -22.68
C LEU A 191 30.86 20.69 -22.20
N VAL A 192 30.24 21.88 -22.19
CA VAL A 192 28.81 22.05 -21.85
C VAL A 192 27.93 21.38 -22.92
N CYS A 193 28.23 21.59 -24.21
CA CYS A 193 27.51 20.96 -25.32
C CYS A 193 27.62 19.42 -25.35
N ILE A 194 28.71 18.85 -24.82
CA ILE A 194 28.88 17.38 -24.70
C ILE A 194 28.05 16.79 -23.53
N PHE A 195 27.64 17.59 -22.55
CA PHE A 195 26.87 17.12 -21.39
C PHE A 195 25.53 16.42 -21.75
N PRO A 196 24.63 16.99 -22.57
CA PRO A 196 23.40 16.31 -22.98
C PRO A 196 23.67 15.02 -23.78
N VAL A 197 24.74 14.98 -24.59
CA VAL A 197 25.11 13.78 -25.36
C VAL A 197 25.41 12.60 -24.44
N ARG A 198 25.98 12.84 -23.25
CA ARG A 198 26.23 11.81 -22.23
C ARG A 198 24.97 11.28 -21.54
N PHE A 199 23.81 11.94 -21.70
CA PHE A 199 22.55 11.52 -21.08
C PHE A 199 21.76 10.49 -21.91
N TYR A 200 21.92 10.48 -23.24
CA TYR A 200 21.22 9.52 -24.10
C TYR A 200 21.59 8.05 -23.85
N PRO A 201 22.85 7.64 -23.66
CA PRO A 201 23.17 6.22 -23.43
C PRO A 201 22.58 5.64 -22.13
N PRO A 202 22.57 6.35 -20.98
CA PRO A 202 21.80 5.95 -19.80
C PRO A 202 20.29 5.82 -20.06
N VAL A 203 19.65 6.81 -20.72
CA VAL A 203 18.22 6.78 -21.04
C VAL A 203 17.87 5.62 -21.98
N GLY A 204 18.66 5.40 -23.03
CA GLY A 204 18.52 4.27 -23.93
C GLY A 204 18.72 2.93 -23.21
N THR A 205 19.73 2.83 -22.34
CA THR A 205 19.97 1.63 -21.52
C THR A 205 18.82 1.34 -20.55
N TRP A 206 18.20 2.38 -19.99
CA TRP A 206 16.99 2.25 -19.17
C TRP A 206 15.79 1.79 -20.01
N TRP A 207 15.54 2.42 -21.16
CA TRP A 207 14.44 2.08 -22.08
C TRP A 207 14.57 0.64 -22.60
N TYR A 208 15.72 0.25 -23.15
CA TYR A 208 15.97 -1.12 -23.64
C TYR A 208 16.00 -2.18 -22.51
N ARG A 209 15.93 -1.78 -21.24
CA ARG A 209 15.68 -2.66 -20.09
C ARG A 209 14.21 -2.68 -19.70
N SER A 210 13.53 -1.54 -19.62
CA SER A 210 12.12 -1.46 -19.21
C SER A 210 11.19 -2.16 -20.21
N ILE A 211 11.39 -1.96 -21.52
CA ILE A 211 10.55 -2.58 -22.58
C ILE A 211 10.66 -4.12 -22.67
N ARG A 212 11.51 -4.76 -21.85
CA ARG A 212 11.61 -6.22 -21.77
C ARG A 212 10.59 -6.85 -20.82
N TYR A 213 9.93 -6.04 -19.99
CA TYR A 213 9.03 -6.50 -18.94
C TYR A 213 7.58 -6.09 -19.20
N SER A 214 6.67 -6.99 -18.85
CA SER A 214 5.24 -6.74 -18.63
C SER A 214 5.05 -5.75 -17.48
N GLY A 215 3.83 -5.19 -17.32
CA GLY A 215 3.50 -4.28 -16.22
C GLY A 215 3.85 -4.85 -14.84
N ASP A 216 3.58 -6.14 -14.65
CA ASP A 216 3.88 -6.92 -13.43
C ASP A 216 5.37 -7.31 -13.28
N GLN A 217 6.29 -6.67 -14.00
CA GLN A 217 7.76 -6.85 -13.91
C GLN A 217 8.27 -8.26 -14.26
N ILE A 218 7.57 -8.94 -15.17
CA ILE A 218 7.88 -10.29 -15.70
C ILE A 218 8.31 -10.17 -17.16
N LEU A 219 9.27 -10.96 -17.63
CA LEU A 219 9.80 -10.87 -19.00
C LEU A 219 8.71 -11.18 -20.03
N ILE A 220 8.59 -10.35 -21.06
CA ILE A 220 7.60 -10.52 -22.13
C ILE A 220 7.76 -11.88 -22.84
N ASN A 221 8.99 -12.39 -22.98
CA ASN A 221 9.27 -13.73 -23.50
C ASN A 221 8.61 -14.84 -22.66
N THR A 222 8.51 -14.64 -21.34
CA THR A 222 7.83 -15.57 -20.43
C THR A 222 6.32 -15.43 -20.53
N THR A 223 5.77 -14.21 -20.62
CA THR A 223 4.34 -13.99 -20.88
C THR A 223 3.92 -14.65 -22.21
N GLN A 224 4.73 -14.55 -23.27
CA GLN A 224 4.53 -15.25 -24.55
C GLN A 224 4.62 -16.78 -24.42
N LEU A 225 5.58 -17.29 -23.65
CA LEU A 225 5.73 -18.72 -23.37
C LEU A 225 4.49 -19.29 -22.65
N PHE A 226 3.99 -18.57 -21.64
CA PHE A 226 2.78 -18.93 -20.91
C PHE A 226 1.56 -18.87 -21.85
N MET A 227 1.44 -17.84 -22.69
CA MET A 227 0.36 -17.73 -23.68
C MET A 227 0.35 -18.92 -24.65
N HIS A 228 1.53 -19.30 -25.18
CA HIS A 228 1.66 -20.45 -26.06
C HIS A 228 1.17 -21.75 -25.39
N PHE A 229 1.59 -22.03 -24.15
CA PHE A 229 1.22 -23.30 -23.50
C PHE A 229 -0.19 -23.31 -22.88
N MET A 230 -0.71 -22.18 -22.42
CA MET A 230 -2.13 -22.04 -22.01
C MET A 230 -3.06 -22.28 -23.21
N TYR A 231 -2.72 -21.74 -24.39
CA TYR A 231 -3.48 -21.96 -25.62
C TYR A 231 -3.31 -23.40 -26.17
N LYS A 232 -2.08 -23.90 -26.29
CA LYS A 232 -1.76 -25.23 -26.84
C LYS A 232 -2.26 -26.39 -25.96
N THR A 233 -2.39 -26.18 -24.65
CA THR A 233 -2.93 -27.17 -23.72
C THR A 233 -4.02 -26.55 -22.83
N PRO A 234 -5.27 -26.40 -23.32
CA PRO A 234 -6.36 -25.76 -22.57
C PRO A 234 -6.72 -26.42 -21.24
N ASN A 235 -6.38 -27.71 -21.06
CA ASN A 235 -6.51 -28.46 -19.81
C ASN A 235 -5.14 -28.91 -19.31
N MET A 236 -4.52 -28.13 -18.42
CA MET A 236 -3.24 -28.46 -17.79
C MET A 236 -3.44 -29.05 -16.39
N ASN A 237 -3.04 -30.31 -16.22
CA ASN A 237 -2.85 -30.89 -14.90
C ASN A 237 -1.64 -30.27 -14.18
N MET A 238 -1.59 -30.44 -12.86
CA MET A 238 -0.54 -29.87 -11.99
C MET A 238 0.88 -30.21 -12.47
N LYS A 239 1.11 -31.43 -12.99
CA LYS A 239 2.42 -31.85 -13.52
C LYS A 239 2.83 -31.08 -14.78
N ARG A 240 1.91 -30.84 -15.72
CA ARG A 240 2.17 -30.02 -16.93
C ARG A 240 2.31 -28.54 -16.56
N LEU A 241 1.46 -28.04 -15.66
CA LEU A 241 1.56 -26.66 -15.17
C LEU A 241 2.93 -26.37 -14.54
N SER A 242 3.40 -27.22 -13.62
CA SER A 242 4.73 -27.06 -13.01
C SER A 242 5.86 -27.13 -14.04
N MET A 243 5.71 -27.89 -15.14
CA MET A 243 6.68 -27.83 -16.25
C MET A 243 6.66 -26.48 -16.98
N VAL A 244 5.49 -25.85 -17.17
CA VAL A 244 5.35 -24.53 -17.82
C VAL A 244 5.88 -23.41 -16.94
N LEU A 245 5.50 -23.37 -15.66
CA LEU A 245 6.06 -22.44 -14.68
C LEU A 245 7.60 -22.50 -14.66
N THR A 246 8.17 -23.71 -14.58
CA THR A 246 9.61 -23.92 -14.47
C THR A 246 10.35 -23.80 -15.82
N ALA A 247 9.65 -23.41 -16.88
CA ALA A 247 10.24 -23.05 -18.17
C ALA A 247 10.39 -21.53 -18.38
N ALA A 248 9.97 -20.71 -17.42
CA ALA A 248 10.09 -19.25 -17.45
C ALA A 248 11.55 -18.78 -17.65
N PHE A 249 11.74 -17.75 -18.48
CA PHE A 249 13.07 -17.19 -18.79
C PHE A 249 13.69 -16.43 -17.61
N GLU A 250 12.93 -16.12 -16.57
CA GLU A 250 13.42 -15.65 -15.26
C GLU A 250 14.40 -16.61 -14.61
N PHE A 251 14.35 -17.90 -14.98
CA PHE A 251 15.24 -18.97 -14.53
C PHE A 251 16.36 -19.28 -15.53
N ASP A 252 16.40 -18.64 -16.71
CA ASP A 252 17.44 -18.80 -17.72
C ASP A 252 18.58 -17.77 -17.49
N PRO A 253 19.82 -18.20 -17.18
CA PRO A 253 20.96 -17.30 -16.96
C PRO A 253 21.28 -16.37 -18.15
N ARG A 254 20.84 -16.71 -19.37
CA ARG A 254 21.03 -15.87 -20.57
C ARG A 254 20.04 -14.69 -20.60
N SER A 255 18.87 -14.89 -20.00
CA SER A 255 17.75 -13.94 -20.01
C SER A 255 17.68 -13.11 -18.71
N ASN A 256 18.00 -13.73 -17.57
CA ASN A 256 18.06 -13.10 -16.26
C ASN A 256 19.40 -13.36 -15.56
N LYS A 257 20.11 -12.30 -15.18
CA LYS A 257 21.40 -12.38 -14.46
C LYS A 257 21.31 -12.84 -13.00
N GLU A 258 20.11 -12.85 -12.41
CA GLU A 258 19.91 -13.45 -11.08
C GLU A 258 19.86 -14.99 -11.12
N ALA A 259 19.71 -15.61 -12.31
CA ALA A 259 19.65 -17.06 -12.45
C ALA A 259 21.05 -17.67 -12.64
N THR A 260 21.31 -18.75 -11.89
CA THR A 260 22.62 -19.38 -11.73
C THR A 260 22.63 -20.81 -12.25
N ILE A 261 23.67 -21.17 -13.01
CA ILE A 261 23.97 -22.56 -13.38
C ILE A 261 25.45 -22.83 -13.15
N ARG A 262 25.74 -23.94 -12.47
CA ARG A 262 27.06 -24.30 -11.90
C ARG A 262 27.46 -25.68 -12.42
N PRO A 263 28.75 -25.99 -12.66
CA PRO A 263 29.17 -27.34 -13.06
C PRO A 263 28.73 -28.45 -12.08
N THR A 264 28.59 -28.11 -10.78
CA THR A 264 28.10 -28.98 -9.71
C THR A 264 26.63 -29.38 -9.86
N ASP A 265 25.81 -28.61 -10.59
CA ASP A 265 24.41 -28.96 -10.89
C ASP A 265 24.31 -30.32 -11.61
N ASN A 266 25.31 -30.67 -12.43
CA ASN A 266 25.36 -31.93 -13.18
C ASN A 266 25.50 -33.17 -12.28
N ILE A 267 25.81 -32.99 -10.99
CA ILE A 267 25.88 -34.06 -9.99
C ILE A 267 24.68 -33.98 -9.04
N GLN A 268 24.43 -32.77 -8.50
CA GLN A 268 23.41 -32.55 -7.47
C GLN A 268 21.98 -32.66 -8.03
N VAL A 269 21.70 -32.15 -9.24
CA VAL A 269 20.35 -32.25 -9.85
C VAL A 269 19.98 -33.69 -10.23
N PRO A 270 20.86 -34.52 -10.84
CA PRO A 270 20.59 -35.96 -11.03
C PRO A 270 20.48 -36.78 -9.74
N GLN A 271 21.03 -36.32 -8.61
CA GLN A 271 20.76 -36.93 -7.31
C GLN A 271 19.32 -36.66 -6.86
N LEU A 272 18.91 -35.38 -6.77
CA LEU A 272 17.55 -35.00 -6.40
C LEU A 272 16.48 -35.63 -7.33
N ILE A 273 16.79 -35.82 -8.62
CA ILE A 273 15.93 -36.54 -9.57
C ILE A 273 15.70 -38.01 -9.16
N ARG A 274 16.74 -38.71 -8.68
CA ARG A 274 16.63 -40.11 -8.23
C ARG A 274 15.78 -40.21 -6.97
N GLU A 275 16.01 -39.32 -6.01
CA GLU A 275 15.30 -39.26 -4.74
C GLU A 275 13.81 -38.88 -4.92
N LEU A 276 13.50 -37.95 -5.83
CA LEU A 276 12.11 -37.57 -6.15
C LEU A 276 11.34 -38.66 -6.94
N GLY A 277 12.04 -39.55 -7.66
CA GLY A 277 11.55 -40.70 -8.42
C GLY A 277 10.61 -40.42 -9.61
N ASN A 278 9.81 -39.35 -9.56
CA ASN A 278 8.64 -39.12 -10.41
C ASN A 278 8.89 -38.17 -11.60
N ILE A 279 10.14 -37.78 -11.86
CA ILE A 279 10.51 -36.80 -12.90
C ILE A 279 10.77 -37.52 -14.23
N ASN A 280 9.94 -37.22 -15.23
CA ASN A 280 10.14 -37.77 -16.59
C ASN A 280 11.20 -36.98 -17.36
N VAL A 281 12.47 -37.25 -17.05
CA VAL A 281 13.66 -36.66 -17.71
C VAL A 281 13.71 -37.01 -19.22
N LYS A 282 13.09 -38.13 -19.64
CA LYS A 282 13.11 -38.58 -21.04
C LYS A 282 12.31 -37.68 -21.99
N LYS A 283 11.50 -36.74 -21.48
CA LYS A 283 10.65 -35.86 -22.31
C LYS A 283 11.46 -34.68 -22.90
N LYS A 284 11.92 -34.85 -24.15
CA LYS A 284 12.75 -33.89 -24.90
C LYS A 284 12.02 -32.65 -25.48
N GLU A 285 10.74 -32.41 -25.15
CA GLU A 285 9.97 -31.25 -25.66
C GLU A 285 10.60 -29.92 -25.19
N PRO A 286 11.04 -29.01 -26.09
CA PRO A 286 11.54 -27.69 -25.70
C PRO A 286 10.41 -26.78 -25.18
N PRO A 287 10.70 -25.84 -24.28
CA PRO A 287 11.97 -25.61 -23.57
C PRO A 287 12.18 -26.56 -22.36
N PHE A 288 11.26 -27.47 -22.08
CA PHE A 288 11.23 -28.27 -20.84
C PHE A 288 12.44 -29.21 -20.64
N CYS A 289 13.19 -29.46 -21.71
CA CYS A 289 14.41 -30.24 -21.74
C CYS A 289 15.70 -29.43 -21.52
N TYR A 290 15.63 -28.09 -21.45
CA TYR A 290 16.81 -27.25 -21.21
C TYR A 290 17.28 -27.37 -19.74
N PRO A 291 18.62 -27.33 -19.48
CA PRO A 291 19.16 -27.56 -18.14
C PRO A 291 18.60 -26.64 -17.06
N TYR A 292 18.44 -25.34 -17.35
CA TYR A 292 17.86 -24.38 -16.40
C TYR A 292 16.43 -24.75 -16.00
N SER A 293 15.62 -25.18 -16.98
CA SER A 293 14.22 -25.54 -16.74
C SER A 293 14.09 -26.87 -16.00
N LEU A 294 14.98 -27.83 -16.29
CA LEU A 294 15.04 -29.08 -15.53
C LEU A 294 15.49 -28.81 -14.08
N LYS A 295 16.52 -27.99 -13.87
CA LYS A 295 16.98 -27.56 -12.54
C LYS A 295 15.83 -26.90 -11.76
N ALA A 296 15.25 -25.81 -12.27
CA ALA A 296 14.15 -25.10 -11.61
C ALA A 296 12.97 -26.04 -11.23
N ARG A 297 12.66 -27.01 -12.09
CA ARG A 297 11.62 -28.02 -11.84
C ARG A 297 11.96 -28.97 -10.70
N VAL A 298 13.20 -29.45 -10.66
CA VAL A 298 13.69 -30.29 -9.57
C VAL A 298 13.67 -29.52 -8.26
N LEU A 299 14.09 -28.24 -8.26
CA LEU A 299 14.12 -27.40 -7.05
C LEU A 299 12.72 -27.10 -6.51
N VAL A 300 11.74 -26.80 -7.37
CA VAL A 300 10.32 -26.65 -6.98
C VAL A 300 9.77 -27.98 -6.45
N MET A 301 10.06 -29.11 -7.11
CA MET A 301 9.56 -30.41 -6.65
C MET A 301 10.17 -30.85 -5.31
N ALA A 302 11.46 -30.60 -5.07
CA ALA A 302 12.13 -30.83 -3.78
C ALA A 302 11.53 -29.94 -2.68
N HIS A 303 11.29 -28.65 -2.97
CA HIS A 303 10.64 -27.70 -2.04
C HIS A 303 9.23 -28.16 -1.65
N LEU A 304 8.39 -28.53 -2.64
CA LEU A 304 7.04 -29.05 -2.39
C LEU A 304 7.08 -30.38 -1.62
N ALA A 305 8.12 -31.20 -1.81
CA ALA A 305 8.36 -32.44 -1.08
C ALA A 305 9.00 -32.25 0.31
N ARG A 306 9.38 -31.02 0.70
CA ARG A 306 10.13 -30.69 1.92
C ARG A 306 11.46 -31.44 2.06
N MET A 307 12.09 -31.77 0.94
CA MET A 307 13.41 -32.38 0.92
C MET A 307 14.49 -31.36 1.27
N GLU A 308 15.48 -31.79 2.05
CA GLU A 308 16.70 -31.02 2.28
C GLU A 308 17.53 -30.96 1.00
N VAL A 309 18.24 -29.85 0.79
CA VAL A 309 19.12 -29.62 -0.36
C VAL A 309 20.46 -29.07 0.10
N SER A 310 21.51 -29.24 -0.71
CA SER A 310 22.83 -28.69 -0.47
C SER A 310 22.83 -27.16 -0.39
N ASP A 311 23.65 -26.58 0.49
CA ASP A 311 23.81 -25.12 0.68
C ASP A 311 24.04 -24.37 -0.65
N ASP A 312 24.83 -24.98 -1.55
CA ASP A 312 25.06 -24.56 -2.94
C ASP A 312 23.77 -24.23 -3.70
N ILE A 313 22.79 -25.13 -3.60
CA ILE A 313 21.54 -25.12 -4.35
C ILE A 313 20.39 -24.52 -3.53
N GLU A 314 20.51 -24.39 -2.21
CA GLU A 314 19.48 -23.81 -1.36
C GLU A 314 19.20 -22.34 -1.73
N GLU A 315 20.23 -21.54 -2.07
CA GLU A 315 20.03 -20.19 -2.59
C GLU A 315 19.30 -20.18 -3.95
N ASP A 316 19.71 -21.07 -4.87
CA ASP A 316 19.09 -21.22 -6.18
C ASP A 316 17.61 -21.69 -6.04
N GLN A 317 17.29 -22.54 -5.06
CA GLN A 317 15.93 -22.99 -4.74
C GLN A 317 15.10 -21.85 -4.14
N ARG A 318 15.63 -21.11 -3.15
CA ARG A 318 14.99 -19.93 -2.56
C ARG A 318 14.68 -18.88 -3.64
N PHE A 319 15.60 -18.68 -4.59
CA PHE A 319 15.39 -17.80 -5.74
C PHE A 319 14.21 -18.24 -6.62
N VAL A 320 14.15 -19.52 -7.00
CA VAL A 320 13.06 -20.06 -7.82
C VAL A 320 11.71 -19.98 -7.08
N VAL A 321 11.65 -20.44 -5.83
CA VAL A 321 10.46 -20.41 -4.95
C VAL A 321 9.93 -18.99 -4.80
N ARG A 322 10.81 -18.00 -4.61
CA ARG A 322 10.44 -16.58 -4.50
C ARG A 322 9.78 -16.01 -5.76
N LYS A 323 10.31 -16.33 -6.94
CA LYS A 323 9.79 -15.78 -8.21
C LYS A 323 8.47 -16.45 -8.62
N SER A 324 8.24 -17.70 -8.23
CA SER A 324 7.10 -18.50 -8.69
C SER A 324 5.70 -17.88 -8.47
N PRO A 325 5.35 -17.26 -7.32
CA PRO A 325 4.03 -16.64 -7.15
C PRO A 325 3.72 -15.52 -8.15
N ALA A 326 4.70 -14.67 -8.49
CA ALA A 326 4.51 -13.61 -9.48
C ALA A 326 4.32 -14.21 -10.90
N LEU A 327 5.12 -15.22 -11.24
CA LEU A 327 4.97 -15.95 -12.50
C LEU A 327 3.60 -16.64 -12.62
N LEU A 328 3.09 -17.21 -11.53
CA LEU A 328 1.76 -17.83 -11.50
C LEU A 328 0.62 -16.81 -11.59
N GLN A 329 0.78 -15.61 -11.03
CA GLN A 329 -0.14 -14.50 -11.28
C GLN A 329 -0.18 -14.13 -12.77
N GLU A 330 0.95 -14.05 -13.46
CA GLU A 330 0.96 -13.77 -14.91
C GLU A 330 0.38 -14.96 -15.72
N MET A 331 0.57 -16.22 -15.28
CA MET A 331 -0.15 -17.35 -15.88
C MET A 331 -1.68 -17.26 -15.70
N VAL A 332 -2.16 -16.73 -14.58
CA VAL A 332 -3.59 -16.41 -14.37
C VAL A 332 -4.00 -15.26 -15.30
N ASN A 333 -3.28 -14.13 -15.32
CA ASN A 333 -3.54 -12.98 -16.18
C ASN A 333 -3.71 -13.41 -17.65
N VAL A 334 -2.73 -14.15 -18.18
CA VAL A 334 -2.70 -14.70 -19.55
C VAL A 334 -3.87 -15.65 -19.80
N GLY A 335 -4.19 -16.52 -18.84
CA GLY A 335 -5.36 -17.39 -18.94
C GLY A 335 -6.68 -16.63 -19.08
N CYS A 336 -6.82 -15.54 -18.33
CA CYS A 336 -8.01 -14.68 -18.38
C CYS A 336 -8.09 -13.91 -19.70
N GLN A 337 -6.98 -13.35 -20.18
CA GLN A 337 -6.90 -12.68 -21.48
C GLN A 337 -7.28 -13.63 -22.64
N LEU A 338 -6.82 -14.89 -22.61
CA LEU A 338 -7.20 -15.90 -23.60
C LEU A 338 -8.71 -16.21 -23.57
N THR A 339 -9.33 -16.34 -22.41
CA THR A 339 -10.79 -16.53 -22.30
C THR A 339 -11.56 -15.32 -22.83
N MET A 340 -11.13 -14.09 -22.50
CA MET A 340 -11.82 -12.88 -22.98
C MET A 340 -11.65 -12.67 -24.49
N MET A 341 -10.51 -13.07 -25.08
CA MET A 341 -10.33 -13.10 -26.54
C MET A 341 -11.21 -14.16 -27.23
N ALA A 342 -11.35 -15.35 -26.63
CA ALA A 342 -12.25 -16.39 -27.14
C ALA A 342 -13.72 -15.93 -27.15
N ASN A 343 -14.18 -15.30 -26.07
CA ASN A 343 -15.55 -14.80 -25.92
C ASN A 343 -15.87 -13.63 -26.87
N SER A 344 -14.88 -12.82 -27.27
CA SER A 344 -15.10 -11.58 -28.03
C SER A 344 -14.79 -11.65 -29.53
N ARG A 345 -13.85 -12.51 -29.97
CA ARG A 345 -13.42 -12.56 -31.38
C ARG A 345 -13.82 -13.84 -32.11
N GLY A 346 -14.24 -14.88 -31.39
CA GLY A 346 -14.44 -16.22 -31.97
C GLY A 346 -13.13 -16.89 -32.43
N GLY A 347 -13.19 -18.16 -32.80
CA GLY A 347 -12.06 -18.95 -33.33
C GLY A 347 -10.95 -19.31 -32.32
N PHE A 348 -10.73 -18.51 -31.27
CA PHE A 348 -9.79 -18.83 -30.20
C PHE A 348 -10.40 -19.84 -29.20
N HIS A 349 -9.60 -20.80 -28.77
CA HIS A 349 -9.98 -21.78 -27.76
C HIS A 349 -9.63 -21.25 -26.35
N ALA A 350 -10.62 -21.10 -25.49
CA ALA A 350 -10.40 -20.68 -24.11
C ALA A 350 -9.70 -21.78 -23.28
N PRO A 351 -8.78 -21.43 -22.36
CA PRO A 351 -8.29 -22.37 -21.35
C PRO A 351 -9.44 -22.77 -20.40
N ARG A 352 -9.50 -24.03 -20.01
CA ARG A 352 -10.49 -24.50 -19.03
C ARG A 352 -10.20 -23.91 -17.66
N LEU A 353 -11.27 -23.68 -16.89
CA LEU A 353 -11.24 -23.19 -15.51
C LEU A 353 -10.22 -23.96 -14.65
N VAL A 354 -10.19 -25.29 -14.73
CA VAL A 354 -9.22 -26.15 -14.02
C VAL A 354 -7.76 -25.71 -14.21
N SER A 355 -7.37 -25.26 -15.41
CA SER A 355 -5.99 -24.81 -15.69
C SER A 355 -5.66 -23.52 -14.90
N ILE A 356 -6.61 -22.59 -14.83
CA ILE A 356 -6.48 -21.32 -14.10
C ILE A 356 -6.51 -21.57 -12.58
N GLU A 357 -7.42 -22.42 -12.10
CA GLU A 357 -7.48 -22.83 -10.70
C GLU A 357 -6.22 -23.58 -10.26
N ASN A 358 -5.61 -24.37 -11.14
CA ASN A 358 -4.33 -25.03 -10.87
C ASN A 358 -3.18 -24.01 -10.71
N CYS A 359 -3.14 -22.92 -11.49
CA CYS A 359 -2.15 -21.84 -11.29
C CYS A 359 -2.26 -21.23 -9.89
N MET A 360 -3.49 -20.91 -9.48
CA MET A 360 -3.78 -20.37 -8.15
C MET A 360 -3.42 -21.35 -7.03
N LYS A 361 -3.82 -22.63 -7.17
CA LYS A 361 -3.51 -23.71 -6.23
C LYS A 361 -2.01 -24.00 -6.11
N LEU A 362 -1.27 -23.95 -7.22
CA LEU A 362 0.19 -24.11 -7.21
C LEU A 362 0.89 -22.97 -6.45
N THR A 363 0.29 -21.78 -6.42
CA THR A 363 0.80 -20.66 -5.60
C THR A 363 0.67 -20.98 -4.11
N GLN A 364 -0.52 -21.42 -3.65
CA GLN A 364 -0.73 -21.89 -2.27
C GLN A 364 0.30 -22.97 -1.88
N MET A 365 0.47 -23.97 -2.76
CA MET A 365 1.40 -25.09 -2.60
C MET A 365 2.87 -24.62 -2.44
N ILE A 366 3.31 -23.66 -3.26
CA ILE A 366 4.68 -23.12 -3.21
C ILE A 366 4.88 -22.24 -1.97
N VAL A 367 3.90 -21.43 -1.56
CA VAL A 367 3.98 -20.62 -0.34
C VAL A 367 4.06 -21.49 0.92
N GLN A 368 3.33 -22.61 0.97
CA GLN A 368 3.28 -23.49 2.13
C GLN A 368 4.27 -24.67 2.09
N GLY A 369 5.01 -24.83 0.98
CA GLY A 369 5.91 -25.96 0.75
C GLY A 369 5.18 -27.30 0.89
N LEU A 370 4.11 -27.51 0.10
CA LEU A 370 3.19 -28.65 0.29
C LEU A 370 2.71 -29.22 -1.05
N GLN A 371 2.78 -30.55 -1.22
CA GLN A 371 2.25 -31.23 -2.41
C GLN A 371 0.71 -31.29 -2.44
N GLU A 372 0.15 -31.33 -3.65
CA GLU A 372 -1.30 -31.35 -3.91
C GLU A 372 -2.09 -32.45 -3.17
N SER A 373 -1.47 -33.61 -2.93
CA SER A 373 -2.10 -34.78 -2.31
C SER A 373 -2.03 -34.81 -0.77
N LYS A 374 -1.38 -33.81 -0.15
CA LYS A 374 -1.04 -33.81 1.28
C LYS A 374 -2.07 -32.99 2.09
N SER A 375 -2.22 -33.31 3.38
CA SER A 375 -3.25 -32.66 4.22
C SER A 375 -2.94 -31.17 4.49
N PRO A 376 -3.93 -30.26 4.40
CA PRO A 376 -3.79 -28.86 4.82
C PRO A 376 -3.31 -28.67 6.28
N LEU A 377 -3.46 -29.67 7.16
CA LEU A 377 -2.96 -29.62 8.53
C LEU A 377 -1.43 -29.50 8.61
N LEU A 378 -0.70 -29.94 7.57
CA LEU A 378 0.77 -29.84 7.48
C LEU A 378 1.27 -28.40 7.25
N GLN A 379 0.38 -27.41 7.19
CA GLN A 379 0.71 -25.97 7.24
C GLN A 379 1.04 -25.50 8.68
N LEU A 380 0.64 -26.28 9.70
CA LEU A 380 0.88 -25.95 11.12
C LEU A 380 2.29 -26.37 11.56
N PRO A 381 2.92 -25.67 12.53
CA PRO A 381 4.18 -26.12 13.11
C PRO A 381 4.04 -27.47 13.79
N HIS A 382 5.12 -28.26 13.82
CA HIS A 382 5.19 -29.57 14.49
C HIS A 382 4.20 -30.64 13.97
N PHE A 383 3.50 -30.38 12.87
CA PHE A 383 2.70 -31.39 12.16
C PHE A 383 3.55 -32.09 11.11
N GLU A 384 3.56 -33.42 11.17
CA GLU A 384 4.26 -34.31 10.25
C GLU A 384 3.30 -35.41 9.78
N GLU A 385 3.63 -36.13 8.71
CA GLU A 385 2.67 -37.03 8.07
C GLU A 385 2.20 -38.17 8.98
N GLU A 386 3.06 -38.66 9.86
CA GLU A 386 2.67 -39.68 10.83
C GLU A 386 1.67 -39.18 11.89
N HIS A 387 1.65 -37.87 12.18
CA HIS A 387 0.74 -37.28 13.16
C HIS A 387 -0.71 -37.17 12.61
N LEU A 388 -0.88 -37.20 11.29
CA LEU A 388 -2.20 -37.12 10.65
C LEU A 388 -3.11 -38.32 11.00
N ARG A 389 -2.51 -39.48 11.34
CA ARG A 389 -3.27 -40.70 11.73
C ARG A 389 -4.16 -40.49 12.96
N TYR A 390 -3.75 -39.62 13.88
CA TYR A 390 -4.53 -39.25 15.06
C TYR A 390 -5.71 -38.33 14.70
N CYS A 391 -5.48 -37.38 13.78
CA CYS A 391 -6.48 -36.41 13.33
C CYS A 391 -7.62 -37.06 12.54
N VAL A 392 -7.30 -37.88 11.55
CA VAL A 392 -8.27 -38.55 10.65
C VAL A 392 -8.92 -39.79 11.31
N SER A 393 -8.58 -40.09 12.56
CA SER A 393 -9.12 -41.23 13.32
C SER A 393 -10.66 -41.21 13.43
N LYS A 394 -11.28 -42.39 13.60
CA LYS A 394 -12.75 -42.54 13.69
C LYS A 394 -13.40 -41.66 14.78
N LYS A 395 -12.66 -41.31 15.85
CA LYS A 395 -13.13 -40.43 16.94
C LYS A 395 -13.21 -38.96 16.50
N TYR A 396 -12.15 -38.42 15.90
CA TYR A 396 -12.01 -36.97 15.67
C TYR A 396 -12.33 -36.53 14.24
N LYS A 397 -12.03 -37.36 13.23
CA LYS A 397 -12.36 -37.15 11.80
C LYS A 397 -11.83 -35.84 11.17
N VAL A 398 -10.86 -35.17 11.80
CA VAL A 398 -10.30 -33.87 11.38
C VAL A 398 -9.52 -34.01 10.07
N ARG A 399 -9.90 -33.24 9.05
CA ARG A 399 -9.28 -33.19 7.70
C ARG A 399 -8.91 -31.76 7.29
N SER A 400 -9.71 -30.77 7.68
CA SER A 400 -9.49 -29.34 7.44
C SER A 400 -8.99 -28.60 8.69
N LEU A 401 -8.52 -27.36 8.52
CA LEU A 401 -8.15 -26.49 9.63
C LEU A 401 -9.39 -26.02 10.42
N GLN A 402 -10.52 -25.90 9.74
CA GLN A 402 -11.83 -25.53 10.29
C GLN A 402 -12.41 -26.67 11.16
N ASP A 403 -12.15 -27.94 10.80
CA ASP A 403 -12.48 -29.11 11.63
C ASP A 403 -11.68 -29.06 12.94
N LEU A 404 -10.38 -28.70 12.87
CA LEU A 404 -9.52 -28.57 14.03
C LEU A 404 -9.96 -27.41 14.95
N VAL A 405 -10.40 -26.28 14.38
CA VAL A 405 -10.91 -25.12 15.13
C VAL A 405 -12.29 -25.40 15.76
N SER A 406 -13.12 -26.23 15.15
CA SER A 406 -14.46 -26.56 15.66
C SER A 406 -14.47 -27.67 16.74
N LEU A 407 -13.42 -28.48 16.87
CA LEU A 407 -13.25 -29.40 18.01
C LEU A 407 -13.24 -28.67 19.36
N LYS A 408 -13.88 -29.26 20.37
CA LYS A 408 -13.77 -28.86 21.79
C LYS A 408 -12.31 -28.88 22.24
N ASP A 409 -11.89 -27.93 23.09
CA ASP A 409 -10.49 -27.84 23.57
C ASP A 409 -10.04 -29.11 24.31
N SER A 410 -10.92 -29.75 25.07
CA SER A 410 -10.66 -31.04 25.73
C SER A 410 -10.29 -32.16 24.74
N ASP A 411 -11.08 -32.31 23.67
CA ASP A 411 -10.82 -33.29 22.62
C ASP A 411 -9.60 -32.94 21.78
N ARG A 412 -9.36 -31.64 21.55
CA ARG A 412 -8.20 -31.13 20.82
C ARG A 412 -6.89 -31.36 21.59
N ARG A 413 -6.85 -31.06 22.89
CA ARG A 413 -5.73 -31.40 23.78
C ARG A 413 -5.51 -32.91 23.88
N SER A 414 -6.59 -33.69 23.94
CA SER A 414 -6.50 -35.16 23.95
C SER A 414 -5.90 -35.71 22.65
N MET A 415 -6.34 -35.20 21.49
CA MET A 415 -5.83 -35.57 20.17
C MET A 415 -4.37 -35.16 19.95
N LEU A 416 -3.98 -33.97 20.42
CA LEU A 416 -2.65 -33.38 20.20
C LEU A 416 -1.69 -33.58 21.37
N ARG A 417 -1.99 -34.50 22.31
CA ARG A 417 -1.19 -34.78 23.51
C ARG A 417 0.28 -35.11 23.22
N PHE A 418 0.58 -35.64 22.04
CA PHE A 418 1.94 -35.97 21.59
C PHE A 418 2.86 -34.75 21.43
N LEU A 419 2.30 -33.53 21.28
CA LEU A 419 3.08 -32.30 21.13
C LEU A 419 3.75 -31.85 22.44
N GLY A 420 3.13 -32.12 23.59
CA GLY A 420 3.42 -31.40 24.83
C GLY A 420 2.87 -29.97 24.83
N GLU A 421 2.88 -29.31 25.99
CA GLU A 421 2.17 -28.03 26.19
C GLU A 421 2.75 -26.87 25.37
N GLU A 422 4.07 -26.69 25.36
CA GLU A 422 4.72 -25.59 24.63
C GLU A 422 4.43 -25.62 23.12
N LYS A 423 4.57 -26.80 22.50
CA LYS A 423 4.28 -26.99 21.07
C LYS A 423 2.77 -26.92 20.78
N TYR A 424 1.91 -27.35 21.69
CA TYR A 424 0.45 -27.16 21.56
C TYR A 424 0.09 -25.69 21.54
N ASP A 425 0.66 -24.88 22.43
CA ASP A 425 0.43 -23.44 22.50
C ASP A 425 1.00 -22.70 21.27
N GLU A 426 2.13 -23.14 20.72
CA GLU A 426 2.63 -22.64 19.41
C GLU A 426 1.66 -22.98 18.27
N VAL A 427 1.18 -24.23 18.19
CA VAL A 427 0.18 -24.64 17.18
C VAL A 427 -1.10 -23.82 17.31
N MET A 428 -1.62 -23.61 18.53
CA MET A 428 -2.84 -22.83 18.73
C MET A 428 -2.63 -21.33 18.44
N ALA A 429 -1.45 -20.78 18.76
CA ALA A 429 -1.11 -19.39 18.42
C ALA A 429 -1.00 -19.16 16.90
N VAL A 430 -0.44 -20.13 16.16
CA VAL A 430 -0.42 -20.10 14.68
C VAL A 430 -1.82 -20.32 14.12
N LEU A 431 -2.58 -21.32 14.60
CA LEU A 431 -3.93 -21.59 14.13
C LEU A 431 -4.85 -20.37 14.32
N ALA A 432 -4.66 -19.60 15.40
CA ALA A 432 -5.38 -18.37 15.66
C ALA A 432 -4.89 -17.13 14.86
N SER A 433 -3.77 -17.22 14.13
CA SER A 433 -3.37 -16.14 13.18
C SER A 433 -4.00 -16.30 11.80
N PHE A 434 -4.33 -17.53 11.40
CA PHE A 434 -4.94 -17.85 10.11
C PHE A 434 -6.27 -17.09 9.89
N PRO A 435 -6.60 -16.74 8.64
CA PRO A 435 -7.78 -15.96 8.30
C PRO A 435 -9.07 -16.79 8.34
N SER A 436 -10.13 -16.17 8.83
CA SER A 436 -11.52 -16.60 8.69
C SER A 436 -12.26 -15.48 7.96
N ILE A 437 -12.66 -15.71 6.71
CA ILE A 437 -13.34 -14.71 5.89
C ILE A 437 -14.83 -15.05 5.78
N THR A 438 -15.70 -14.05 5.89
CA THR A 438 -17.06 -14.13 5.33
C THR A 438 -17.09 -13.35 4.01
N MET A 439 -17.69 -13.96 2.98
CA MET A 439 -17.80 -13.42 1.63
C MET A 439 -19.27 -13.28 1.27
N ASP A 440 -19.84 -12.11 1.52
CA ASP A 440 -21.26 -11.86 1.34
C ASP A 440 -21.50 -11.14 0.00
N THR A 441 -22.53 -11.56 -0.73
CA THR A 441 -22.65 -11.32 -2.18
C THR A 441 -24.01 -10.70 -2.52
N LYS A 442 -24.00 -9.47 -3.02
CA LYS A 442 -25.17 -8.79 -3.60
C LYS A 442 -25.09 -8.81 -5.13
N LEU A 443 -26.24 -8.88 -5.78
CA LEU A 443 -26.38 -8.88 -7.23
C LEU A 443 -27.12 -7.60 -7.61
N GLN A 444 -26.55 -6.78 -8.49
CA GLN A 444 -27.06 -5.45 -8.83
C GLN A 444 -26.85 -5.17 -10.33
N VAL A 445 -27.82 -4.53 -10.96
CA VAL A 445 -27.64 -3.86 -12.26
C VAL A 445 -27.59 -2.37 -11.96
N LEU A 446 -26.54 -1.69 -12.44
CA LEU A 446 -26.32 -0.26 -12.17
C LEU A 446 -26.91 0.65 -13.27
N ASP A 447 -27.43 0.06 -14.34
CA ASP A 447 -27.76 0.73 -15.61
C ASP A 447 -29.21 0.47 -16.11
N ASP A 448 -30.04 -0.27 -15.36
CA ASP A 448 -31.47 -0.55 -15.67
C ASP A 448 -32.33 -0.01 -14.50
N GLU A 449 -33.49 0.60 -14.80
CA GLU A 449 -34.41 1.21 -13.80
C GLU A 449 -35.00 0.16 -12.83
N ASP A 450 -35.33 -1.03 -13.33
CA ASP A 450 -35.68 -2.19 -12.49
C ASP A 450 -34.40 -2.85 -11.93
N SER A 451 -33.92 -2.39 -10.76
CA SER A 451 -32.74 -2.96 -10.09
C SER A 451 -32.78 -4.48 -9.86
N ASN A 452 -33.99 -5.07 -9.86
CA ASN A 452 -34.27 -6.50 -9.72
C ASN A 452 -34.38 -7.29 -11.04
N ASN A 453 -34.64 -6.66 -12.21
CA ASN A 453 -34.91 -7.36 -13.48
C ASN A 453 -33.72 -7.33 -14.44
N ILE A 454 -32.83 -8.31 -14.28
CA ILE A 454 -31.59 -8.39 -15.07
C ILE A 454 -31.88 -8.72 -16.54
N THR A 455 -31.68 -7.75 -17.42
CA THR A 455 -31.93 -7.89 -18.86
C THR A 455 -30.84 -8.72 -19.57
N ALA A 456 -31.22 -9.55 -20.55
CA ALA A 456 -30.24 -10.31 -21.34
C ALA A 456 -29.37 -9.40 -22.21
N GLY A 457 -28.04 -9.60 -22.18
CA GLY A 457 -27.05 -8.76 -22.87
C GLY A 457 -26.60 -7.49 -22.12
N SER A 458 -27.10 -7.23 -20.90
CA SER A 458 -26.59 -6.19 -19.99
C SER A 458 -25.19 -6.50 -19.42
N ILE A 459 -24.60 -5.56 -18.66
CA ILE A 459 -23.42 -5.83 -17.83
C ILE A 459 -23.90 -6.08 -16.39
N VAL A 460 -23.76 -7.32 -15.92
CA VAL A 460 -24.11 -7.69 -14.55
C VAL A 460 -23.00 -7.26 -13.61
N THR A 461 -23.37 -6.62 -12.49
CA THR A 461 -22.45 -6.33 -11.38
C THR A 461 -22.79 -7.22 -10.18
N VAL A 462 -21.76 -7.86 -9.62
CA VAL A 462 -21.85 -8.62 -8.36
C VAL A 462 -20.96 -7.94 -7.34
N THR A 463 -21.57 -7.31 -6.35
CA THR A 463 -20.90 -6.60 -5.27
C THR A 463 -20.61 -7.60 -4.16
N VAL A 464 -19.32 -7.77 -3.83
CA VAL A 464 -18.86 -8.76 -2.85
C VAL A 464 -18.20 -8.07 -1.67
N THR A 465 -18.81 -8.20 -0.49
CA THR A 465 -18.29 -7.69 0.77
C THR A 465 -17.49 -8.81 1.46
N LEU A 466 -16.18 -8.61 1.61
CA LEU A 466 -15.26 -9.51 2.30
C LEU A 466 -14.98 -8.98 3.71
N THR A 467 -15.23 -9.80 4.75
CA THR A 467 -14.84 -9.47 6.14
C THR A 467 -13.82 -10.49 6.65
N ARG A 468 -12.60 -10.03 6.99
CA ARG A 468 -11.47 -10.86 7.43
C ARG A 468 -11.33 -10.83 8.95
N LYS A 469 -11.69 -11.93 9.59
CA LYS A 469 -11.47 -12.19 11.03
C LYS A 469 -10.29 -13.16 11.20
N ARG A 470 -9.84 -13.34 12.44
CA ARG A 470 -8.92 -14.43 12.82
C ARG A 470 -9.72 -15.70 13.10
N MET A 471 -9.16 -16.88 12.85
CA MET A 471 -9.81 -18.14 13.25
C MET A 471 -9.94 -18.24 14.78
N ALA A 472 -11.17 -18.14 15.27
CA ALA A 472 -11.46 -18.09 16.69
C ALA A 472 -11.41 -19.49 17.33
N VAL A 473 -10.29 -19.82 17.98
CA VAL A 473 -10.25 -20.91 18.96
C VAL A 473 -11.09 -20.49 20.16
N ARG A 474 -12.28 -21.10 20.34
CA ARG A 474 -13.21 -20.80 21.44
C ARG A 474 -12.46 -20.88 22.78
N GLU A 475 -12.54 -19.81 23.58
CA GLU A 475 -11.51 -19.53 24.58
C GLU A 475 -11.49 -20.50 25.77
N GLY A 476 -10.26 -20.93 26.10
CA GLY A 476 -9.84 -21.35 27.44
C GLY A 476 -8.64 -20.52 27.94
N TRP A 477 -8.40 -19.33 27.38
CA TRP A 477 -7.21 -18.50 27.67
C TRP A 477 -7.35 -17.79 29.02
N ARG A 478 -7.04 -18.53 30.08
CA ARG A 478 -7.00 -18.07 31.48
C ARG A 478 -6.10 -16.83 31.62
N ASN A 479 -6.63 -15.78 32.27
CA ASN A 479 -5.90 -14.55 32.56
C ASN A 479 -4.57 -14.82 33.30
N GLY A 480 -3.45 -14.50 32.65
CA GLY A 480 -2.12 -14.49 33.26
C GLY A 480 -1.43 -13.15 33.04
N GLY A 481 -1.34 -12.32 34.10
CA GLY A 481 -0.57 -11.07 34.08
C GLY A 481 -1.32 -9.80 33.64
N LYS A 482 -2.35 -9.38 34.39
CA LYS A 482 -2.91 -8.01 34.29
C LYS A 482 -1.96 -6.95 34.90
N THR A 483 -0.76 -6.81 34.36
CA THR A 483 0.14 -5.70 34.71
C THR A 483 -0.35 -4.43 34.02
N LYS A 484 -1.01 -3.52 34.77
CA LYS A 484 -1.62 -2.29 34.23
C LYS A 484 -0.57 -1.34 33.63
N ALA A 485 -0.30 -1.47 32.35
CA ALA A 485 0.41 -0.45 31.57
C ALA A 485 -0.47 0.81 31.47
N LYS A 486 -0.19 1.81 32.32
CA LYS A 486 -0.86 3.12 32.26
C LYS A 486 -0.46 3.82 30.95
N VAL A 487 -1.39 3.95 30.02
CA VAL A 487 -1.22 4.75 28.80
C VAL A 487 -1.06 6.22 29.19
N TRP A 488 0.13 6.76 28.98
CA TRP A 488 0.45 8.17 29.30
C TRP A 488 -0.02 9.07 28.16
N GLN A 489 -1.26 9.57 28.23
CA GLN A 489 -1.73 10.64 27.35
C GLN A 489 -1.08 11.97 27.74
N ASN A 490 -0.15 12.46 26.92
CA ASN A 490 0.40 13.81 27.08
C ASN A 490 -0.64 14.87 26.66
N LYS A 491 -1.43 15.36 27.61
CA LYS A 491 -2.13 16.65 27.45
C LYS A 491 -1.14 17.79 27.71
N THR A 492 -0.92 18.60 26.69
CA THR A 492 -0.17 19.86 26.79
C THR A 492 -0.89 20.84 27.71
N LYS A 493 -0.18 21.38 28.72
CA LYS A 493 -0.57 22.58 29.45
C LYS A 493 0.65 23.48 29.72
N ALA A 494 0.39 24.78 29.83
CA ALA A 494 1.41 25.83 29.74
C ALA A 494 2.36 25.90 30.94
N ALA A 495 3.54 26.49 30.71
CA ALA A 495 4.58 26.67 31.71
C ALA A 495 4.25 27.76 32.75
N LYS A 496 4.64 27.55 34.02
CA LYS A 496 4.81 28.66 34.99
C LYS A 496 5.87 28.35 36.06
N LYS A 497 6.98 29.12 35.97
CA LYS A 497 7.92 29.55 37.03
C LYS A 497 8.39 28.55 38.11
N THR A 498 9.58 28.01 37.85
CA THR A 498 10.76 27.89 38.74
C THR A 498 10.65 28.34 40.22
N LYS A 499 11.12 27.49 41.15
CA LYS A 499 11.87 27.90 42.36
C LYS A 499 12.83 26.79 42.83
N GLN A 500 13.76 27.10 43.75
CA GLN A 500 15.06 26.42 43.87
C GLN A 500 15.29 25.59 45.16
N SER A 501 16.05 24.50 45.00
CA SER A 501 17.15 24.04 45.89
C SER A 501 16.92 23.54 47.33
N LYS A 502 17.53 22.39 47.63
CA LYS A 502 18.47 22.03 48.76
C LYS A 502 18.28 20.53 49.11
N LYS A 503 19.27 19.60 49.10
CA LYS A 503 20.73 19.54 49.35
C LYS A 503 21.10 19.03 50.77
N LYS A 504 21.25 17.70 50.93
CA LYS A 504 22.17 16.94 51.84
C LYS A 504 22.11 15.45 51.41
N LYS A 505 23.23 14.78 51.04
CA LYS A 505 24.26 14.08 51.87
C LYS A 505 23.74 12.78 52.52
N LEU A 506 24.15 11.59 52.02
CA LEU A 506 25.30 10.72 52.47
C LEU A 506 24.96 9.91 53.75
N THR A 507 25.16 8.59 53.91
CA THR A 507 26.24 7.65 53.47
C THR A 507 25.74 6.28 52.90
N LYS A 508 26.41 5.12 53.13
CA LYS A 508 27.47 4.52 52.27
C LYS A 508 27.89 3.08 52.74
N LYS A 509 27.95 2.07 51.83
CA LYS A 509 28.37 0.62 52.01
C LYS A 509 27.28 -0.33 52.59
N LYS A 510 27.01 -1.58 52.11
CA LYS A 510 27.78 -2.82 51.73
C LYS A 510 28.22 -3.71 52.94
N PRO A 511 28.25 -5.07 52.84
CA PRO A 511 27.30 -6.03 52.22
C PRO A 511 27.20 -7.46 52.91
N LEU A 512 26.35 -8.38 52.37
CA LEU A 512 26.39 -9.88 52.52
C LEU A 512 26.10 -10.49 53.95
N PRO A 513 25.89 -11.82 54.10
CA PRO A 513 24.99 -12.73 53.34
C PRO A 513 24.20 -13.78 54.20
N LEU A 514 23.27 -14.52 53.55
CA LEU A 514 22.79 -15.89 53.93
C LEU A 514 21.94 -15.97 55.25
N PRO A 515 21.20 -17.06 55.59
CA PRO A 515 21.40 -18.50 55.28
C PRO A 515 20.25 -19.19 54.49
N ALA A 516 20.24 -20.53 54.50
CA ALA A 516 19.34 -21.41 53.75
C ALA A 516 18.95 -22.66 54.57
N ALA A 517 18.12 -23.55 53.98
CA ALA A 517 17.72 -24.89 54.46
C ALA A 517 16.61 -24.88 55.57
N LYS A 518 15.49 -25.61 55.42
CA LYS A 518 15.21 -27.06 55.69
C LYS A 518 15.09 -27.39 57.20
N ALA A 519 14.14 -28.22 57.67
CA ALA A 519 13.03 -28.93 57.01
C ALA A 519 12.01 -29.56 58.01
N LYS A 520 10.89 -30.08 57.46
CA LYS A 520 10.21 -31.37 57.81
C LYS A 520 9.44 -31.57 59.15
N GLN A 521 8.22 -32.12 58.98
CA GLN A 521 7.56 -33.19 59.78
C GLN A 521 7.09 -32.88 61.23
N ALA A 522 6.02 -33.49 61.79
CA ALA A 522 4.87 -34.24 61.21
C ALA A 522 3.74 -34.48 62.25
N ASN A 523 2.53 -34.81 61.75
CA ASN A 523 1.42 -35.61 62.35
C ASN A 523 0.69 -35.21 63.67
N GLY A 524 -0.60 -35.56 63.73
CA GLY A 524 -1.52 -35.55 64.90
C GLY A 524 -2.58 -34.43 64.81
N SER A 525 -3.91 -34.61 64.72
CA SER A 525 -4.92 -35.50 65.34
C SER A 525 -5.23 -35.19 66.82
N ALA A 526 -6.48 -34.99 67.30
CA ALA A 526 -7.81 -34.80 66.67
C ALA A 526 -8.86 -34.34 67.73
N SER A 527 -10.12 -34.09 67.32
CA SER A 527 -11.37 -34.16 68.12
C SER A 527 -11.81 -33.02 69.08
N GLY A 528 -12.94 -32.36 68.74
CA GLY A 528 -14.02 -31.89 69.65
C GLY A 528 -13.82 -30.61 70.51
N SER A 529 -14.86 -29.99 71.09
CA SER A 529 -16.30 -29.92 70.72
C SER A 529 -17.06 -28.86 71.54
N GLU A 530 -18.09 -28.19 70.97
CA GLU A 530 -19.16 -27.38 71.63
C GLU A 530 -18.70 -26.12 72.44
N VAL A 531 -19.51 -25.13 72.87
CA VAL A 531 -20.97 -24.89 73.07
C VAL A 531 -21.33 -23.43 72.62
N VAL A 532 -22.36 -23.12 71.82
CA VAL A 532 -23.84 -22.95 72.04
C VAL A 532 -24.34 -21.52 72.39
N ALA A 533 -25.17 -20.93 71.49
CA ALA A 533 -26.32 -20.00 71.66
C ALA A 533 -26.75 -19.50 70.23
N VAL A 534 -27.98 -19.60 69.66
CA VAL A 534 -29.41 -19.52 70.09
C VAL A 534 -29.90 -18.06 70.24
N ALA A 535 -30.97 -17.56 69.61
CA ALA A 535 -32.02 -18.09 68.68
C ALA A 535 -32.14 -17.20 67.39
N LYS A 536 -33.21 -17.07 66.56
CA LYS A 536 -34.62 -17.54 66.49
C LYS A 536 -35.12 -17.53 65.02
N GLU A 537 -36.30 -18.10 64.75
CA GLU A 537 -37.04 -18.15 63.46
C GLU A 537 -37.72 -16.78 63.06
N ASP A 538 -38.47 -16.54 61.97
CA ASP A 538 -39.38 -17.37 61.11
C ASP A 538 -39.39 -17.00 59.58
N GLU A 539 -40.36 -17.58 58.85
CA GLU A 539 -40.56 -17.70 57.38
C GLU A 539 -41.33 -16.47 56.76
N GLU A 540 -41.84 -16.39 55.51
CA GLU A 540 -42.09 -17.34 54.41
C GLU A 540 -42.06 -16.65 53.00
N ASP A 541 -42.79 -17.17 52.00
CA ASP A 541 -42.65 -17.05 50.53
C ASP A 541 -43.32 -15.79 49.86
N GLY A 542 -43.12 -15.56 48.54
CA GLY A 542 -44.00 -14.62 47.78
C GLY A 542 -43.55 -13.99 46.43
N SER A 543 -44.29 -14.35 45.36
CA SER A 543 -44.54 -13.66 44.05
C SER A 543 -44.90 -12.15 44.12
N ASP A 544 -44.97 -11.31 43.06
CA ASP A 544 -44.61 -11.25 41.61
C ASP A 544 -44.95 -9.80 41.11
N LYS A 545 -44.87 -9.49 39.80
CA LYS A 545 -45.24 -8.24 39.06
C LYS A 545 -46.27 -7.27 39.68
N GLY A 546 -46.10 -5.97 39.40
CA GLY A 546 -47.17 -4.95 39.47
C GLY A 546 -46.79 -3.62 38.77
N SER A 547 -47.75 -3.00 38.06
CA SER A 547 -47.59 -1.81 37.19
C SER A 547 -48.18 -0.53 37.80
N GLU A 548 -47.83 0.64 37.24
CA GLU A 548 -48.62 1.91 37.24
C GLU A 548 -48.91 2.61 38.63
N SER A 549 -49.36 3.86 38.74
CA SER A 549 -49.73 4.96 37.80
C SER A 549 -49.40 6.38 38.36
N GLU A 550 -49.55 7.42 37.51
CA GLU A 550 -50.01 8.82 37.81
C GLU A 550 -49.21 9.72 38.83
N GLU A 551 -49.33 11.05 38.93
CA GLU A 551 -50.14 12.10 38.24
C GLU A 551 -49.42 13.49 38.27
N GLY A 552 -49.95 14.54 37.59
CA GLY A 552 -49.53 15.95 37.81
C GLY A 552 -49.85 16.96 36.67
N GLU A 553 -50.64 18.00 36.96
CA GLU A 553 -51.22 18.95 35.97
C GLU A 553 -50.37 20.21 35.64
N GLY A 554 -50.80 21.02 34.63
CA GLY A 554 -50.06 22.22 34.18
C GLY A 554 -50.82 23.40 33.49
N ASN A 555 -51.95 23.18 32.80
CA ASN A 555 -52.98 24.17 32.33
C ASN A 555 -52.61 25.39 31.42
N LYS A 556 -53.61 25.88 30.66
CA LYS A 556 -53.76 27.18 29.93
C LYS A 556 -53.00 27.40 28.61
N ASP A 557 -53.55 28.05 27.57
CA ASP A 557 -54.92 28.53 27.28
C ASP A 557 -55.14 28.50 25.73
N SER A 558 -56.40 28.39 25.29
CA SER A 558 -56.89 28.58 23.89
C SER A 558 -57.95 29.72 23.86
N PRO A 559 -58.39 30.34 22.74
CA PRO A 559 -59.14 29.66 21.65
C PRO A 559 -59.12 30.28 20.22
N SER A 560 -59.62 29.52 19.23
CA SER A 560 -60.52 30.05 18.18
C SER A 560 -61.20 28.91 17.42
N GLU A 561 -62.50 28.70 17.64
CA GLU A 561 -63.32 27.67 16.98
C GLU A 561 -64.16 28.25 15.83
N ARG A 562 -64.43 27.43 14.80
CA ARG A 562 -65.65 27.31 13.98
C ARG A 562 -65.38 26.63 12.63
N ASP A 563 -66.29 25.89 12.00
CA ASP A 563 -67.34 24.93 12.44
C ASP A 563 -67.96 24.34 11.13
N GLU A 564 -68.79 23.28 11.24
CA GLU A 564 -69.57 22.62 10.16
C GLU A 564 -68.67 21.90 9.09
N GLU A 565 -68.58 20.57 8.97
CA GLU A 565 -69.51 19.44 9.07
C GLU A 565 -70.41 19.20 7.83
N SER A 566 -70.02 18.26 6.95
CA SER A 566 -70.95 17.27 6.36
C SER A 566 -70.24 16.07 5.71
N ASP A 567 -70.84 14.90 5.88
CA ASP A 567 -70.53 13.53 5.45
C ASP A 567 -69.60 13.18 4.27
N LYS A 568 -68.64 12.29 4.59
CA LYS A 568 -68.41 10.95 3.98
C LYS A 568 -68.73 10.73 2.49
N GLN A 569 -67.70 10.41 1.70
CA GLN A 569 -67.49 9.02 1.25
C GLN A 569 -66.05 8.77 0.76
N SER A 570 -65.72 7.51 0.51
CA SER A 570 -64.39 6.96 0.21
C SER A 570 -63.73 7.52 -1.05
N ASP A 571 -62.40 7.67 -1.03
CA ASP A 571 -61.53 6.70 -1.70
C ASP A 571 -60.06 6.76 -1.20
N THR A 572 -59.23 5.86 -1.70
CA THR A 572 -57.92 5.46 -1.14
C THR A 572 -56.78 5.89 -2.06
N GLU A 573 -55.62 6.32 -1.52
CA GLU A 573 -54.26 5.83 -1.86
C GLU A 573 -53.17 6.52 -1.02
N GLN A 574 -51.91 6.07 -1.11
CA GLN A 574 -50.85 6.30 -0.11
C GLN A 574 -49.73 7.24 -0.58
N ASP A 575 -49.46 8.32 0.17
CA ASP A 575 -48.27 9.17 0.03
C ASP A 575 -47.07 8.66 0.89
N GLU A 576 -46.81 7.35 0.90
CA GLU A 576 -45.69 6.74 1.66
C GLU A 576 -44.47 6.37 0.78
N ILE A 577 -44.49 6.69 -0.51
CA ILE A 577 -43.45 6.25 -1.47
C ILE A 577 -42.26 7.23 -1.57
N ALA A 578 -42.47 8.52 -1.31
CA ALA A 578 -41.49 9.57 -1.63
C ALA A 578 -40.23 9.62 -0.72
N GLY A 579 -40.16 8.82 0.35
CA GLY A 579 -39.04 8.86 1.32
C GLY A 579 -37.91 7.87 1.05
N ASP A 580 -38.21 6.69 0.52
CA ASP A 580 -37.23 5.59 0.34
C ASP A 580 -36.25 5.91 -0.80
N ASP A 581 -36.77 6.48 -1.90
CA ASP A 581 -36.01 6.88 -3.09
C ASP A 581 -34.88 7.90 -2.78
N GLU A 582 -35.10 8.83 -1.85
CA GLU A 582 -34.11 9.88 -1.50
C GLU A 582 -33.00 9.33 -0.60
N GLU A 583 -33.33 8.45 0.37
CA GLU A 583 -32.33 7.75 1.18
C GLU A 583 -31.49 6.76 0.34
N GLU A 584 -32.10 6.02 -0.61
CA GLU A 584 -31.38 5.18 -1.57
C GLU A 584 -30.45 6.03 -2.47
N TRP A 585 -30.90 7.19 -2.95
CA TRP A 585 -30.08 8.09 -3.77
C TRP A 585 -28.88 8.67 -3.01
N GLU A 586 -29.06 9.10 -1.76
CA GLU A 586 -27.96 9.53 -0.91
C GLU A 586 -26.97 8.38 -0.66
N ALA A 587 -27.45 7.18 -0.32
CA ALA A 587 -26.63 6.01 -0.10
C ALA A 587 -25.81 5.65 -1.36
N LEU A 588 -26.43 5.75 -2.54
CA LEU A 588 -25.79 5.53 -3.84
C LEU A 588 -24.71 6.56 -4.12
N GLN A 589 -24.99 7.87 -3.99
CA GLN A 589 -24.00 8.94 -4.16
C GLN A 589 -22.82 8.79 -3.19
N GLN A 590 -23.09 8.49 -1.92
CA GLN A 590 -22.02 8.26 -0.95
C GLN A 590 -21.17 7.03 -1.32
N SER A 591 -21.76 5.98 -1.90
CA SER A 591 -21.00 4.82 -2.40
C SER A 591 -20.08 5.21 -3.57
N ILE A 592 -20.53 6.08 -4.47
CA ILE A 592 -19.78 6.58 -5.62
C ILE A 592 -18.63 7.49 -5.15
N GLN A 593 -18.89 8.45 -4.27
CA GLN A 593 -17.83 9.33 -3.73
C GLN A 593 -16.77 8.57 -2.91
N ARG A 594 -17.18 7.54 -2.14
CA ARG A 594 -16.24 6.63 -1.46
C ARG A 594 -15.38 5.86 -2.47
N ARG A 595 -15.98 5.41 -3.58
CA ARG A 595 -15.32 4.68 -4.67
C ARG A 595 -14.30 5.55 -5.41
N GLU A 596 -14.64 6.78 -5.77
CA GLU A 596 -13.71 7.71 -6.43
C GLU A 596 -12.49 8.02 -5.55
N ARG A 597 -12.70 8.32 -4.26
CA ARG A 597 -11.58 8.48 -3.30
C ARG A 597 -10.74 7.21 -3.19
N ALA A 598 -11.37 6.03 -3.18
CA ALA A 598 -10.68 4.74 -3.14
C ALA A 598 -9.97 4.33 -4.44
N LEU A 599 -10.24 5.02 -5.56
CA LEU A 599 -9.52 4.89 -6.84
C LEU A 599 -8.34 5.87 -6.94
N LEU A 600 -8.48 7.07 -6.36
CA LEU A 600 -7.42 8.09 -6.30
C LEU A 600 -6.36 7.77 -5.24
N GLU A 601 -6.75 7.15 -4.11
CA GLU A 601 -5.80 6.65 -3.12
C GLU A 601 -5.24 5.27 -3.53
N THR A 602 -3.96 5.21 -3.88
CA THR A 602 -3.24 3.93 -4.09
C THR A 602 -3.11 3.15 -2.78
N LYS A 603 -4.17 2.42 -2.41
CA LYS A 603 -4.26 1.60 -1.20
C LYS A 603 -3.03 0.70 -1.03
N SER A 604 -2.45 0.72 0.16
CA SER A 604 -1.24 -0.06 0.46
C SER A 604 -1.51 -1.57 0.43
N LYS A 605 -0.78 -2.31 -0.42
CA LYS A 605 -0.85 -3.79 -0.55
C LYS A 605 -0.37 -4.59 0.68
N VAL A 606 -0.20 -3.92 1.83
CA VAL A 606 0.27 -4.48 3.09
C VAL A 606 -0.95 -4.89 3.94
N THR A 607 -1.33 -6.15 3.81
CA THR A 607 -2.40 -6.80 4.59
C THR A 607 -1.82 -7.57 5.78
N HIS A 608 -2.57 -8.51 6.34
CA HIS A 608 -2.09 -9.45 7.36
C HIS A 608 -0.88 -10.27 6.85
N PRO A 609 0.12 -10.58 7.71
CA PRO A 609 1.26 -11.40 7.34
C PRO A 609 0.86 -12.89 7.27
N VAL A 610 1.42 -13.61 6.31
CA VAL A 610 1.17 -15.03 6.07
C VAL A 610 2.09 -15.89 6.93
N TYR A 611 1.49 -16.79 7.71
CA TYR A 611 2.26 -17.87 8.31
C TYR A 611 2.67 -18.88 7.22
N SER A 612 3.97 -18.94 6.95
CA SER A 612 4.57 -19.90 6.01
C SER A 612 5.91 -20.37 6.55
N LEU A 613 6.08 -21.68 6.71
CA LEU A 613 7.32 -22.26 7.26
C LEU A 613 8.47 -22.21 6.25
N TYR A 614 8.18 -22.45 4.97
CA TYR A 614 9.18 -22.73 3.93
C TYR A 614 9.36 -21.59 2.91
N TYR A 615 8.57 -20.52 2.96
CA TYR A 615 8.71 -19.38 2.04
C TYR A 615 9.86 -18.45 2.48
N PRO A 616 10.73 -17.97 1.56
CA PRO A 616 11.96 -17.25 1.92
C PRO A 616 11.79 -15.73 2.13
N GLU A 617 10.65 -15.13 1.75
CA GLU A 617 10.39 -13.69 1.89
C GLU A 617 9.14 -13.37 2.73
N GLU A 618 8.98 -12.10 3.13
CA GLU A 618 7.79 -11.66 3.85
C GLU A 618 6.60 -11.68 2.89
N LYS A 619 5.54 -12.40 3.23
CA LYS A 619 4.34 -12.51 2.40
C LYS A 619 3.09 -12.01 3.12
N HIS A 620 2.24 -11.34 2.37
CA HIS A 620 0.94 -10.82 2.81
C HIS A 620 -0.21 -11.67 2.28
N GLU A 621 -1.32 -11.68 3.02
CA GLU A 621 -2.54 -12.41 2.69
C GLU A 621 -3.27 -11.71 1.54
N TRP A 622 -3.29 -12.33 0.36
CA TRP A 622 -4.08 -11.89 -0.79
C TRP A 622 -5.02 -13.00 -1.27
N TRP A 623 -6.03 -12.62 -2.06
CA TRP A 623 -7.10 -13.53 -2.46
C TRP A 623 -7.52 -13.28 -3.91
N TRP A 624 -7.77 -14.34 -4.67
CA TRP A 624 -8.46 -14.24 -5.95
C TRP A 624 -9.96 -14.36 -5.72
N LEU A 625 -10.70 -13.39 -6.25
CA LEU A 625 -12.15 -13.37 -6.25
C LEU A 625 -12.63 -13.36 -7.71
N TYR A 626 -13.41 -14.37 -8.10
CA TYR A 626 -13.85 -14.54 -9.49
C TYR A 626 -15.22 -15.22 -9.61
N ILE A 627 -15.90 -14.98 -10.74
CA ILE A 627 -17.12 -15.70 -11.14
C ILE A 627 -16.75 -16.70 -12.23
N ALA A 628 -17.24 -17.93 -12.10
CA ALA A 628 -17.03 -18.99 -13.08
C ALA A 628 -18.28 -19.86 -13.26
N ASP A 629 -18.42 -20.46 -14.44
CA ASP A 629 -19.35 -21.56 -14.66
C ASP A 629 -18.65 -22.89 -14.35
N ARG A 630 -19.12 -23.56 -13.30
CA ARG A 630 -18.57 -24.85 -12.83
C ARG A 630 -19.01 -26.04 -13.68
N LYS A 631 -20.08 -25.91 -14.47
CA LYS A 631 -20.60 -26.96 -15.36
C LYS A 631 -19.85 -26.92 -16.69
N ASP A 632 -19.78 -25.76 -17.31
CA ASP A 632 -19.15 -25.57 -18.62
C ASP A 632 -17.62 -25.38 -18.51
N GLN A 633 -17.10 -25.25 -17.28
CA GLN A 633 -15.67 -25.12 -16.96
C GLN A 633 -15.03 -23.88 -17.62
N THR A 634 -15.77 -22.79 -17.62
CA THR A 634 -15.38 -21.48 -18.16
C THR A 634 -15.29 -20.43 -17.05
N LEU A 635 -14.42 -19.44 -17.28
CA LEU A 635 -14.29 -18.25 -16.45
C LEU A 635 -15.26 -17.18 -16.97
N VAL A 636 -16.02 -16.53 -16.09
CA VAL A 636 -17.11 -15.60 -16.45
C VAL A 636 -16.72 -14.15 -16.18
N SER A 637 -16.17 -13.84 -15.01
CA SER A 637 -15.55 -12.53 -14.73
C SER A 637 -14.02 -12.63 -14.78
N MET A 638 -13.32 -11.50 -14.96
CA MET A 638 -11.89 -11.48 -14.66
C MET A 638 -11.68 -11.73 -13.14
N PRO A 639 -10.65 -12.47 -12.70
CA PRO A 639 -10.31 -12.60 -11.29
C PRO A 639 -9.73 -11.30 -10.76
N TYR A 640 -10.40 -10.74 -9.76
CA TYR A 640 -9.86 -9.62 -8.99
C TYR A 640 -8.89 -10.17 -7.95
N HIS A 641 -7.64 -9.67 -7.94
CA HIS A 641 -6.65 -10.07 -6.95
C HIS A 641 -6.66 -9.08 -5.78
N VAL A 642 -7.41 -9.43 -4.74
CA VAL A 642 -7.65 -8.64 -3.52
C VAL A 642 -6.34 -8.51 -2.74
N CYS A 643 -5.60 -7.44 -3.01
CA CYS A 643 -4.29 -7.16 -2.41
C CYS A 643 -4.35 -6.33 -1.13
N THR A 644 -5.54 -5.93 -0.67
CA THR A 644 -5.75 -4.77 0.24
C THR A 644 -6.59 -5.07 1.47
N LEU A 645 -7.21 -6.26 1.55
CA LEU A 645 -8.09 -6.70 2.62
C LEU A 645 -7.37 -6.75 3.99
N LYS A 646 -7.75 -5.84 4.89
CA LYS A 646 -7.34 -5.83 6.29
C LYS A 646 -8.41 -6.45 7.17
N ASP A 647 -9.51 -5.73 7.37
CA ASP A 647 -10.62 -6.12 8.22
C ASP A 647 -11.91 -6.26 7.41
N THR A 648 -12.21 -5.28 6.54
CA THR A 648 -13.26 -5.34 5.51
C THR A 648 -12.76 -4.79 4.18
N GLU A 649 -13.27 -5.34 3.07
CA GLU A 649 -13.10 -4.79 1.72
C GLU A 649 -14.31 -5.14 0.85
N GLU A 650 -14.70 -4.25 -0.05
CA GLU A 650 -15.82 -4.43 -0.98
C GLU A 650 -15.29 -4.38 -2.42
N VAL A 651 -15.72 -5.35 -3.24
CA VAL A 651 -15.19 -5.58 -4.59
C VAL A 651 -16.34 -5.84 -5.56
N GLU A 652 -16.39 -5.10 -6.66
CA GLU A 652 -17.32 -5.36 -7.76
C GLU A 652 -16.72 -6.32 -8.79
N LEU A 653 -17.45 -7.38 -9.11
CA LEU A 653 -17.16 -8.27 -10.23
C LEU A 653 -18.17 -7.98 -11.35
N LYS A 654 -17.67 -7.49 -12.50
CA LYS A 654 -18.50 -7.20 -13.67
C LYS A 654 -18.32 -8.25 -14.76
N PHE A 655 -19.40 -8.66 -15.41
CA PHE A 655 -19.39 -9.61 -16.52
C PHE A 655 -20.59 -9.39 -17.47
N PRO A 656 -20.45 -9.69 -18.78
CA PRO A 656 -21.55 -9.56 -19.72
C PRO A 656 -22.59 -10.67 -19.50
N ALA A 657 -23.87 -10.30 -19.49
CA ALA A 657 -24.98 -11.24 -19.52
C ALA A 657 -25.00 -12.01 -20.86
N PRO A 658 -25.40 -13.29 -20.86
CA PRO A 658 -25.58 -14.06 -22.09
C PRO A 658 -26.72 -13.47 -22.93
N SER A 659 -26.61 -13.58 -24.25
CA SER A 659 -27.62 -13.11 -25.21
C SER A 659 -28.91 -13.94 -25.23
N LYS A 660 -29.00 -14.99 -24.41
CA LYS A 660 -30.17 -15.86 -24.28
C LYS A 660 -30.77 -15.70 -22.89
N THR A 661 -32.09 -15.56 -22.84
CA THR A 661 -32.87 -15.50 -21.60
C THR A 661 -32.94 -16.87 -20.91
N GLY A 662 -33.19 -16.86 -19.60
CA GLY A 662 -33.34 -18.07 -18.80
C GLY A 662 -32.56 -18.03 -17.48
N ASN A 663 -32.53 -19.19 -16.81
CA ASN A 663 -31.87 -19.35 -15.51
C ASN A 663 -30.45 -19.88 -15.70
N TYR A 664 -29.46 -19.15 -15.22
CA TYR A 664 -28.04 -19.51 -15.22
C TYR A 664 -27.55 -19.70 -13.78
N GLN A 665 -26.59 -20.61 -13.59
CA GLN A 665 -26.04 -20.94 -12.27
C GLN A 665 -24.52 -20.89 -12.29
N TYR A 666 -23.98 -19.76 -11.87
CA TYR A 666 -22.55 -19.54 -11.69
C TYR A 666 -22.12 -19.85 -10.26
N SER A 667 -20.83 -19.68 -9.98
CA SER A 667 -20.30 -19.61 -8.61
C SER A 667 -19.41 -18.39 -8.45
N VAL A 668 -19.61 -17.65 -7.36
CA VAL A 668 -18.61 -16.70 -6.84
C VAL A 668 -17.60 -17.50 -6.02
N ILE A 669 -16.33 -17.39 -6.38
CA ILE A 669 -15.24 -18.19 -5.81
C ILE A 669 -14.20 -17.25 -5.22
N LEU A 670 -13.90 -17.45 -3.93
CA LEU A 670 -12.83 -16.80 -3.20
C LEU A 670 -11.74 -17.84 -2.92
N ARG A 671 -10.54 -17.63 -3.45
CA ARG A 671 -9.42 -18.56 -3.34
C ARG A 671 -8.23 -17.85 -2.70
N SER A 672 -7.61 -18.46 -1.69
CA SER A 672 -6.41 -17.88 -1.06
C SER A 672 -5.23 -17.94 -2.02
N ASP A 673 -4.34 -16.97 -1.97
CA ASP A 673 -3.04 -17.08 -2.67
C ASP A 673 -1.96 -17.78 -1.82
N SER A 674 -2.21 -17.95 -0.52
CA SER A 674 -1.20 -18.27 0.49
C SER A 674 -1.49 -19.47 1.38
N TYR A 675 -2.74 -19.92 1.48
CA TYR A 675 -3.15 -21.03 2.35
C TYR A 675 -3.98 -22.07 1.61
N LEU A 676 -3.73 -23.35 1.86
CA LEU A 676 -4.56 -24.45 1.33
C LEU A 676 -5.76 -24.71 2.25
N GLY A 677 -6.91 -24.97 1.64
CA GLY A 677 -8.13 -25.40 2.35
C GLY A 677 -8.97 -24.26 2.95
N LEU A 678 -8.67 -22.99 2.65
CA LEU A 678 -9.47 -21.84 3.07
C LEU A 678 -10.37 -21.28 1.94
N ASP A 679 -10.37 -21.93 0.78
CA ASP A 679 -11.14 -21.52 -0.40
C ASP A 679 -12.66 -21.66 -0.18
N GLN A 680 -13.44 -20.72 -0.72
CA GLN A 680 -14.90 -20.68 -0.61
C GLN A 680 -15.55 -20.61 -1.99
N ILE A 681 -16.72 -21.25 -2.11
CA ILE A 681 -17.54 -21.28 -3.31
C ILE A 681 -18.98 -20.99 -2.86
N ARG A 682 -19.55 -19.85 -3.26
CA ARG A 682 -20.99 -19.58 -3.09
C ARG A 682 -21.70 -19.70 -4.46
N PRO A 683 -22.82 -20.44 -4.56
CA PRO A 683 -23.59 -20.52 -5.80
C PRO A 683 -24.30 -19.19 -6.07
N LEU A 684 -24.24 -18.72 -7.31
CA LEU A 684 -24.92 -17.52 -7.78
C LEU A 684 -25.93 -17.92 -8.86
N LYS A 685 -27.23 -17.81 -8.54
CA LYS A 685 -28.31 -18.02 -9.52
C LYS A 685 -28.67 -16.66 -10.12
N VAL A 686 -28.70 -16.58 -11.44
CA VAL A 686 -29.06 -15.37 -12.18
C VAL A 686 -30.15 -15.73 -13.18
N ARG A 687 -31.20 -14.91 -13.25
CA ARG A 687 -32.31 -15.08 -14.21
C ARG A 687 -32.31 -13.90 -15.16
N TYR A 688 -32.13 -14.18 -16.45
CA TYR A 688 -32.12 -13.16 -17.49
C TYR A 688 -33.47 -13.07 -18.17
N TYR A 689 -34.04 -11.87 -18.15
CA TYR A 689 -35.30 -11.54 -18.80
C TYR A 689 -35.09 -10.99 -20.20
N VAL A 690 -36.15 -11.04 -21.03
CA VAL A 690 -36.14 -10.36 -22.34
C VAL A 690 -35.99 -8.87 -22.08
N ARG A 691 -35.11 -8.19 -22.83
CA ARG A 691 -35.05 -6.73 -22.80
C ARG A 691 -36.36 -6.18 -23.40
N THR A 692 -37.31 -5.85 -22.55
CA THR A 692 -38.48 -5.05 -22.93
C THR A 692 -37.98 -3.71 -23.44
N ALA A 693 -38.35 -3.36 -24.68
CA ALA A 693 -38.15 -2.00 -25.14
C ALA A 693 -39.00 -1.06 -24.25
N PRO A 694 -38.49 0.12 -23.85
CA PRO A 694 -39.29 1.08 -23.12
C PRO A 694 -40.54 1.39 -23.92
N ARG A 695 -41.70 1.51 -23.25
CA ARG A 695 -42.90 2.01 -23.89
C ARG A 695 -42.58 3.40 -24.42
N GLN A 696 -42.64 3.58 -25.74
CA GLN A 696 -42.78 4.93 -26.29
C GLN A 696 -44.11 5.48 -25.79
N GLU A 697 -44.05 6.35 -24.79
CA GLU A 697 -45.18 7.22 -24.48
C GLU A 697 -45.54 7.96 -25.76
N LYS A 698 -46.79 7.80 -26.20
CA LYS A 698 -47.27 8.56 -27.35
C LYS A 698 -47.27 10.03 -26.91
N PRO A 699 -46.58 10.95 -27.61
CA PRO A 699 -46.59 12.34 -27.23
C PRO A 699 -48.04 12.84 -27.18
N HIS A 700 -48.48 13.33 -26.02
CA HIS A 700 -49.87 13.72 -25.79
C HIS A 700 -50.28 14.82 -26.79
N SER A 701 -51.08 14.43 -27.79
CA SER A 701 -51.46 15.28 -28.91
C SER A 701 -52.57 16.27 -28.51
N HIS A 702 -52.25 17.23 -27.63
CA HIS A 702 -53.15 18.30 -27.23
C HIS A 702 -53.21 19.41 -28.31
N PHE A 703 -54.10 19.24 -29.28
CA PHE A 703 -54.64 20.36 -30.07
C PHE A 703 -56.15 20.20 -30.25
N PRO A 704 -56.98 21.20 -29.86
CA PRO A 704 -58.44 21.12 -30.02
C PRO A 704 -58.88 21.17 -31.49
N SER A 705 -60.01 20.53 -31.78
CA SER A 705 -60.61 20.50 -33.11
C SER A 705 -61.29 21.83 -33.49
N LYS A 706 -61.00 22.34 -34.69
CA LYS A 706 -61.93 23.21 -35.43
C LYS A 706 -61.98 22.85 -36.92
N GLU A 707 -63.20 22.56 -37.36
CA GLU A 707 -63.76 22.71 -38.71
C GLU A 707 -62.84 22.72 -39.95
N ARG A 708 -63.10 21.79 -40.88
CA ARG A 708 -64.00 22.08 -42.02
C ARG A 708 -64.47 20.81 -42.75
N ARG A 709 -65.53 20.95 -43.57
CA ARG A 709 -66.25 19.85 -44.22
C ARG A 709 -65.76 19.55 -45.64
N HIS A 710 -66.15 18.36 -46.11
CA HIS A 710 -66.48 17.96 -47.50
C HIS A 710 -65.39 17.48 -48.48
N LYS A 711 -65.79 16.44 -49.24
CA LYS A 711 -65.30 15.97 -50.57
C LYS A 711 -63.92 15.28 -50.57
N LYS A 712 -63.66 14.24 -51.40
CA LYS A 712 -64.55 13.31 -52.13
C LYS A 712 -63.74 12.09 -52.63
N GLN A 713 -64.41 10.94 -52.79
CA GLN A 713 -64.19 9.87 -53.80
C GLN A 713 -62.77 9.46 -54.26
N LYS A 714 -62.44 8.19 -53.94
CA LYS A 714 -62.00 7.09 -54.83
C LYS A 714 -60.65 7.13 -55.59
N TYR A 715 -60.10 5.90 -55.71
CA TYR A 715 -58.99 5.42 -56.55
C TYR A 715 -57.59 5.91 -56.15
N SER A 716 -56.53 5.08 -56.25
CA SER A 716 -56.46 3.68 -56.71
C SER A 716 -55.73 2.78 -55.71
#